data_AF-A0A517U6K4-F1
#
_entry.id   AF-A0A517U6K4-F1
#
_cell.length_a   1.000
_cell.length_b   1.000
_cell.length_c   1.000
_cell.angle_alpha   90.00
_cell.angle_beta   90.00
_cell.angle_gamma   90.00
#
_symmetry.space_group_name_H-M   'P 1'
#
loop_
_entity.id
_entity.type
_entity.pdbx_description
1 polymer ?
#
loop_
_entity_poly.entity_id
_entity_poly.type
_entity_poly.pdbx_seq_one_letter_code
_entity_poly.pdbx_strand_id
1 'polypeptide(L)'
;MRFSSLVGPAGRINSFGSVALVAFVGATIMLQARVSRAAVKSWAAASGNWTAAGNWSPVGVPGVADDVLIGPHIAAANEIVALNANAAVDSVTLTDGMTLRTSTGSLNVAGATQISGQNIVGPSTFVTRLRIENGVGGTDFTTGNLSLSNFGRATLENGASMLVSGVATIGADASLSGNGVVYLSKNSAVALDNDGRLEAAAGGLTIFQTANGRIDLDGTNGNGLVVVSAGGGAGLTLNGDQLSDPFSGDMEMGSNSLLSMNLANGWIASSSSSLTVTGVGDLPTAVVNGAAVDWAGALTVTGNHGRLRFDADVALAAATVVNVNADDELEFAEATDVIGGSYNLSSGAELRFTGDTIVGGGNFSTAGVAANSGMVSFFGPSDWQGNVQLSGRSRVNGMATVSATTTIDADQFDIDGSGGLTIWDVNAAFTVNADQIDASNNSFDGVIDVGGGLANRLTLNLSNPADSWQMMGTLNLSGVSGIYITRIAGSQMDVGGTVNVANADVNLSASVTLLDNSVVNFAASTSDLRFSGASTIHAAADFNGQGLLHNNADGDGMQIAGGVNLGQAGLANEGRLAIGLAAPGQVSVNRFSSDADASLHMFIGGTTPGTELSNLLVTGGTAQLDGTLSLSLFDDGGGFAPELGDQFAIITAPGGVVGQFDQVVQPLGMPTGLLFEVQYTPTSVVLFVDNTFEADFNRDGVVNGNDLAVWNAAYGVNNYADANNDGVSDGADFLVWQRQYGFGLPVAMATAVPEPTGVALLVISLGMGVYRRRR
;
A
#
# COMPACT_ATOMS: atom_id res chain seq x y z
N MET A 1 47.08 31.99 1.68
CA MET A 1 48.17 32.27 2.65
C MET A 1 49.51 32.00 1.95
N ARG A 2 50.44 32.97 1.98
CA ARG A 2 51.77 32.92 1.36
C ARG A 2 52.84 32.73 2.45
N PHE A 3 53.83 31.86 2.22
CA PHE A 3 55.17 31.87 2.85
C PHE A 3 56.15 31.27 1.81
N SER A 4 56.98 32.06 1.11
CA SER A 4 58.31 32.59 1.51
C SER A 4 59.34 31.46 1.77
N SER A 5 60.05 30.94 0.76
CA SER A 5 61.38 31.37 0.26
C SER A 5 62.50 31.49 1.31
N LEU A 6 63.56 30.68 1.15
CA LEU A 6 64.92 31.02 1.58
C LEU A 6 65.95 30.29 0.70
N VAL A 7 66.75 31.09 0.00
CA VAL A 7 67.92 30.71 -0.80
C VAL A 7 69.14 31.38 -0.16
N GLY A 8 70.26 30.64 -0.14
CA GLY A 8 71.62 31.20 -0.20
C GLY A 8 72.62 30.53 0.75
N PRO A 9 73.94 30.63 0.51
CA PRO A 9 74.63 30.70 -0.78
C PRO A 9 75.86 29.77 -0.87
N ALA A 10 76.44 29.71 -2.07
CA ALA A 10 77.67 29.01 -2.40
C ALA A 10 78.93 29.70 -1.85
N GLY A 11 79.93 28.90 -1.46
CA GLY A 11 81.31 29.33 -1.21
C GLY A 11 82.31 28.50 -2.03
N ARG A 12 83.03 29.17 -2.94
CA ARG A 12 84.21 28.65 -3.65
C ARG A 12 85.47 29.11 -2.90
N ILE A 13 86.46 28.23 -2.69
CA ILE A 13 87.86 28.59 -2.45
C ILE A 13 88.79 27.68 -3.27
N ASN A 14 89.87 28.29 -3.76
CA ASN A 14 90.79 27.90 -4.83
C ASN A 14 91.91 26.90 -4.45
N SER A 15 92.36 26.18 -5.48
CA SER A 15 93.72 25.69 -5.86
C SER A 15 94.89 25.68 -4.85
N PHE A 16 95.65 24.57 -4.82
CA PHE A 16 96.99 24.39 -5.45
C PHE A 16 97.61 23.05 -5.01
N GLY A 17 98.28 22.34 -5.93
CA GLY A 17 99.10 21.17 -5.57
C GLY A 17 99.36 20.20 -6.72
N SER A 18 100.20 20.58 -7.67
CA SER A 18 100.73 19.71 -8.72
C SER A 18 101.81 18.78 -8.16
N VAL A 19 101.62 17.46 -8.24
CA VAL A 19 102.71 16.47 -8.23
C VAL A 19 102.45 15.48 -9.35
N ALA A 20 103.35 15.48 -10.33
CA ALA A 20 103.40 14.49 -11.38
C ALA A 20 103.99 13.18 -10.82
N LEU A 21 103.27 12.07 -10.99
CA LEU A 21 103.87 10.73 -10.92
C LEU A 21 103.40 9.93 -12.15
N VAL A 22 104.39 9.35 -12.81
CA VAL A 22 104.33 8.68 -14.10
C VAL A 22 103.70 7.28 -13.98
N ALA A 23 102.80 7.00 -14.91
CA ALA A 23 102.40 5.72 -15.52
C ALA A 23 102.13 4.48 -14.64
N PHE A 24 100.87 4.01 -14.68
CA PHE A 24 100.61 2.62 -15.03
C PHE A 24 99.33 2.52 -15.87
N VAL A 25 99.46 1.88 -17.03
CA VAL A 25 98.39 1.60 -17.99
C VAL A 25 97.47 0.53 -17.39
N GLY A 26 96.24 0.90 -17.09
CA GLY A 26 95.13 -0.02 -16.85
C GLY A 26 94.01 0.33 -17.81
N ALA A 27 93.92 -0.40 -18.92
CA ALA A 27 92.82 -0.28 -19.86
C ALA A 27 91.52 -0.67 -19.15
N THR A 28 90.83 0.32 -18.59
CA THR A 28 89.43 0.17 -18.19
C THR A 28 88.62 0.19 -19.48
N ILE A 29 88.32 -1.00 -19.99
CA ILE A 29 87.24 -1.18 -20.95
C ILE A 29 85.98 -0.76 -20.22
N MET A 30 85.57 0.51 -20.39
CA MET A 30 84.20 0.90 -20.17
C MET A 30 83.37 0.12 -21.18
N LEU A 31 82.85 -1.03 -20.75
CA LEU A 31 81.72 -1.67 -21.40
C LEU A 31 80.57 -0.65 -21.27
N GLN A 32 80.41 0.19 -22.29
CA GLN A 32 79.15 0.92 -22.45
C GLN A 32 78.07 -0.15 -22.46
N ALA A 33 77.19 -0.10 -21.45
CA ALA A 33 75.95 -0.84 -21.50
C ALA A 33 75.29 -0.46 -22.84
N ARG A 34 75.24 -1.41 -23.78
CA ARG A 34 74.48 -1.21 -25.00
C ARG A 34 73.05 -1.00 -24.53
N VAL A 35 72.53 0.22 -24.69
CA VAL A 35 71.09 0.45 -24.59
C VAL A 35 70.47 -0.53 -25.58
N SER A 36 69.66 -1.50 -25.10
CA SER A 36 69.01 -2.42 -26.02
C SER A 36 68.09 -1.59 -26.90
N ARG A 37 68.31 -1.69 -28.22
CA ARG A 37 67.47 -1.02 -29.19
C ARG A 37 66.10 -1.69 -29.14
N ALA A 38 65.03 -0.91 -29.04
CA ALA A 38 63.67 -1.40 -29.19
C ALA A 38 63.56 -2.27 -30.45
N ALA A 39 63.09 -3.50 -30.30
CA ALA A 39 62.86 -4.43 -31.40
C ALA A 39 61.42 -4.97 -31.35
N VAL A 40 60.86 -5.28 -32.51
CA VAL A 40 59.66 -6.10 -32.58
C VAL A 40 60.08 -7.57 -32.45
N LYS A 41 59.59 -8.24 -31.40
CA LYS A 41 59.84 -9.63 -31.06
C LYS A 41 58.62 -10.46 -31.41
N SER A 42 58.71 -11.20 -32.51
CA SER A 42 57.64 -12.09 -32.95
C SER A 42 57.83 -13.50 -32.42
N TRP A 43 56.78 -14.09 -31.87
CA TRP A 43 56.78 -15.50 -31.46
C TRP A 43 56.84 -16.42 -32.69
N ALA A 44 57.81 -17.33 -32.71
CA ALA A 44 58.15 -18.14 -33.89
C ALA A 44 58.17 -19.65 -33.62
N ALA A 45 57.68 -20.09 -32.46
CA ALA A 45 57.57 -21.50 -32.07
C ALA A 45 56.10 -21.95 -32.02
N ALA A 46 55.84 -23.27 -32.08
CA ALA A 46 54.48 -23.80 -31.91
C ALA A 46 53.94 -23.43 -30.52
N SER A 47 54.35 -24.13 -29.47
CA SER A 47 54.07 -23.76 -28.07
C SER A 47 55.36 -23.74 -27.25
N GLY A 48 55.34 -23.02 -26.12
CA GLY A 48 56.49 -23.06 -25.21
C GLY A 48 56.60 -21.90 -24.23
N ASN A 49 57.75 -21.88 -23.57
CA ASN A 49 58.10 -20.94 -22.51
C ASN A 49 58.60 -19.60 -23.07
N TRP A 50 58.11 -18.50 -22.49
CA TRP A 50 58.51 -17.13 -22.82
C TRP A 50 60.03 -16.93 -22.72
N THR A 51 60.68 -17.55 -21.73
CA THR A 51 62.13 -17.37 -21.48
C THR A 51 63.03 -18.12 -22.45
N ALA A 52 62.50 -18.96 -23.35
CA ALA A 52 63.30 -19.66 -24.33
C ALA A 52 63.64 -18.72 -25.50
N ALA A 53 64.86 -18.18 -25.51
CA ALA A 53 65.33 -17.21 -26.50
C ALA A 53 65.13 -17.65 -27.97
N GLY A 54 65.19 -18.97 -28.25
CA GLY A 54 64.98 -19.53 -29.58
C GLY A 54 63.53 -19.52 -30.07
N ASN A 55 62.56 -19.26 -29.19
CA ASN A 55 61.15 -19.15 -29.56
C ASN A 55 60.78 -17.77 -30.14
N TRP A 56 61.72 -16.83 -30.11
CA TRP A 56 61.52 -15.45 -30.56
C TRP A 56 62.31 -15.16 -31.84
N SER A 57 61.73 -14.33 -32.71
CA SER A 57 62.37 -13.78 -33.89
C SER A 57 62.34 -12.24 -33.85
N PRO A 58 63.50 -11.56 -33.95
CA PRO A 58 64.86 -12.10 -33.92
C PRO A 58 65.19 -12.79 -32.59
N VAL A 59 66.05 -13.81 -32.62
CA VAL A 59 66.44 -14.64 -31.45
C VAL A 59 66.81 -13.77 -30.24
N GLY A 60 66.27 -14.14 -29.07
CA GLY A 60 66.47 -13.44 -27.80
C GLY A 60 65.14 -13.11 -27.13
N VAL A 61 65.08 -13.31 -25.81
CA VAL A 61 63.88 -13.01 -25.00
C VAL A 61 63.55 -11.50 -25.07
N PRO A 62 62.27 -11.10 -25.21
CA PRO A 62 61.86 -9.69 -25.18
C PRO A 62 62.23 -9.00 -23.87
N GLY A 63 62.71 -7.77 -23.96
CA GLY A 63 62.99 -6.87 -22.83
C GLY A 63 62.10 -5.64 -22.78
N VAL A 64 62.36 -4.75 -21.81
CA VAL A 64 61.49 -3.61 -21.44
C VAL A 64 61.18 -2.61 -22.54
N ALA A 65 62.00 -2.56 -23.60
CA ALA A 65 61.83 -1.64 -24.72
C ALA A 65 61.30 -2.33 -25.99
N ASP A 66 61.02 -3.64 -25.92
CA ASP A 66 60.63 -4.42 -27.09
C ASP A 66 59.09 -4.48 -27.23
N ASP A 67 58.63 -4.45 -28.48
CA ASP A 67 57.25 -4.73 -28.85
C ASP A 67 57.09 -6.23 -29.06
N VAL A 68 56.12 -6.86 -28.42
CA VAL A 68 55.85 -8.30 -28.54
C VAL A 68 54.70 -8.54 -29.50
N LEU A 69 54.93 -9.39 -30.51
CA LEU A 69 53.91 -9.86 -31.44
C LEU A 69 53.77 -11.38 -31.32
N ILE A 70 52.59 -11.86 -30.95
CA ILE A 70 52.26 -13.29 -30.87
C ILE A 70 51.11 -13.57 -31.85
N GLY A 71 51.46 -14.20 -32.98
CA GLY A 71 50.59 -14.37 -34.15
C GLY A 71 50.60 -13.16 -35.11
N PRO A 72 50.25 -13.32 -36.41
CA PRO A 72 50.23 -14.56 -37.18
C PRO A 72 51.66 -15.03 -37.46
N HIS A 73 51.97 -16.29 -37.19
CA HIS A 73 53.18 -16.90 -37.73
C HIS A 73 52.88 -18.33 -38.19
N ILE A 74 53.45 -18.76 -39.32
CA ILE A 74 53.15 -20.08 -39.90
C ILE A 74 53.48 -21.25 -38.95
N ALA A 75 54.46 -21.06 -38.07
CA ALA A 75 54.85 -22.02 -37.05
C ALA A 75 54.18 -21.78 -35.69
N ALA A 76 53.34 -20.75 -35.55
CA ALA A 76 52.67 -20.37 -34.31
C ALA A 76 51.24 -19.88 -34.59
N ALA A 77 50.31 -20.83 -34.68
CA ALA A 77 48.90 -20.57 -34.86
C ALA A 77 48.11 -21.48 -33.93
N ASN A 78 47.15 -20.92 -33.17
CA ASN A 78 46.30 -21.66 -32.23
C ASN A 78 47.01 -22.25 -31.01
N GLU A 79 48.18 -21.73 -30.67
CA GLU A 79 49.06 -22.32 -29.67
C GLU A 79 49.20 -21.45 -28.41
N ILE A 80 49.86 -22.01 -27.40
CA ILE A 80 50.01 -21.40 -26.07
C ILE A 80 51.45 -20.91 -25.85
N VAL A 81 51.57 -19.64 -25.47
CA VAL A 81 52.79 -19.05 -24.90
C VAL A 81 52.64 -19.02 -23.37
N ALA A 82 53.55 -19.67 -22.65
CA ALA A 82 53.55 -19.71 -21.19
C ALA A 82 54.63 -18.78 -20.62
N LEU A 83 54.21 -17.80 -19.83
CA LEU A 83 55.11 -16.93 -19.08
C LEU A 83 55.60 -17.65 -17.82
N ASN A 84 56.78 -18.23 -17.92
CA ASN A 84 57.38 -19.05 -16.86
C ASN A 84 58.37 -18.28 -15.97
N ALA A 85 58.43 -16.95 -16.11
CA ALA A 85 59.20 -16.02 -15.27
C ALA A 85 58.68 -14.60 -15.47
N ASN A 86 58.97 -13.69 -14.53
CA ASN A 86 58.59 -12.28 -14.67
C ASN A 86 59.23 -11.64 -15.90
N ALA A 87 58.45 -10.82 -16.61
CA ALA A 87 58.91 -10.10 -17.79
C ALA A 87 58.34 -8.69 -17.84
N ALA A 88 59.04 -7.81 -18.55
CA ALA A 88 58.58 -6.47 -18.84
C ALA A 88 58.91 -6.10 -20.29
N VAL A 89 57.96 -5.47 -20.97
CA VAL A 89 57.98 -5.15 -22.42
C VAL A 89 57.29 -3.81 -22.69
N ASP A 90 57.45 -3.25 -23.89
CA ASP A 90 56.82 -1.99 -24.27
C ASP A 90 55.37 -2.19 -24.70
N SER A 91 55.11 -3.10 -25.63
CA SER A 91 53.75 -3.44 -26.07
C SER A 91 53.54 -4.93 -26.28
N VAL A 92 52.28 -5.37 -26.30
CA VAL A 92 51.90 -6.75 -26.64
C VAL A 92 50.76 -6.72 -27.66
N THR A 93 50.93 -7.42 -28.77
CA THR A 93 49.87 -7.72 -29.74
C THR A 93 49.70 -9.23 -29.84
N LEU A 94 48.50 -9.72 -29.54
CA LEU A 94 48.12 -11.12 -29.63
C LEU A 94 47.03 -11.28 -30.69
N THR A 95 47.20 -12.23 -31.62
CA THR A 95 46.22 -12.49 -32.67
C THR A 95 46.23 -13.94 -33.18
N ASP A 96 45.36 -14.25 -34.15
CA ASP A 96 45.23 -15.54 -34.86
C ASP A 96 45.08 -16.78 -33.95
N GLY A 97 44.23 -16.67 -32.94
CA GLY A 97 43.86 -17.79 -32.06
C GLY A 97 44.92 -18.16 -31.03
N MET A 98 46.00 -17.37 -30.93
CA MET A 98 47.06 -17.59 -29.94
C MET A 98 46.57 -17.29 -28.52
N THR A 99 47.13 -18.03 -27.55
CA THR A 99 46.90 -17.78 -26.12
C THR A 99 48.19 -17.40 -25.42
N LEU A 100 48.20 -16.29 -24.69
CA LEU A 100 49.26 -15.93 -23.75
C LEU A 100 48.79 -16.21 -22.31
N ARG A 101 49.53 -17.05 -21.59
CA ARG A 101 49.28 -17.37 -20.17
C ARG A 101 50.33 -16.71 -19.30
N THR A 102 49.92 -15.95 -18.27
CA THR A 102 50.88 -15.46 -17.26
C THR A 102 51.45 -16.60 -16.41
N SER A 103 50.72 -17.72 -16.27
CA SER A 103 51.17 -18.96 -15.63
C SER A 103 51.77 -18.77 -14.23
N THR A 104 53.08 -18.60 -14.12
CA THR A 104 53.79 -18.40 -12.83
C THR A 104 54.51 -17.05 -12.75
N GLY A 105 54.59 -16.31 -13.85
CA GLY A 105 55.24 -15.01 -13.93
C GLY A 105 54.25 -13.85 -13.87
N SER A 106 54.78 -12.67 -13.56
CA SER A 106 54.11 -11.38 -13.73
C SER A 106 54.60 -10.69 -15.01
N LEU A 107 53.67 -10.14 -15.81
CA LEU A 107 53.99 -9.41 -17.03
C LEU A 107 53.65 -7.92 -16.88
N ASN A 108 54.65 -7.06 -17.04
CA ASN A 108 54.49 -5.61 -17.05
C ASN A 108 54.63 -5.05 -18.47
N VAL A 109 53.56 -4.52 -19.04
CA VAL A 109 53.52 -3.88 -20.35
C VAL A 109 53.43 -2.37 -20.16
N ALA A 110 54.46 -1.62 -20.56
CA ALA A 110 54.50 -0.17 -20.33
C ALA A 110 53.45 0.60 -21.17
N GLY A 111 53.26 0.15 -22.41
CA GLY A 111 52.36 0.72 -23.41
C GLY A 111 51.07 -0.10 -23.58
N ALA A 112 50.70 -0.37 -24.83
CA ALA A 112 49.42 -1.00 -25.14
C ALA A 112 49.49 -2.53 -25.18
N THR A 113 48.42 -3.18 -24.74
CA THR A 113 48.12 -4.60 -25.00
C THR A 113 46.89 -4.69 -25.89
N GLN A 114 47.04 -5.32 -27.05
CA GLN A 114 45.97 -5.53 -28.03
C GLN A 114 45.73 -7.02 -28.22
N ILE A 115 44.49 -7.46 -27.96
CA ILE A 115 44.07 -8.86 -28.15
C ILE A 115 42.96 -8.85 -29.19
N SER A 116 43.22 -9.47 -30.35
CA SER A 116 42.30 -9.38 -31.47
C SER A 116 42.26 -10.63 -32.34
N GLY A 117 41.07 -11.00 -32.78
CA GLY A 117 40.84 -12.04 -33.76
C GLY A 117 40.57 -13.41 -33.16
N GLN A 118 40.22 -14.32 -34.05
CA GLN A 118 40.12 -15.75 -33.82
C GLN A 118 40.55 -16.46 -35.10
N ASN A 119 41.02 -17.68 -34.98
CA ASN A 119 41.38 -18.49 -36.13
C ASN A 119 40.42 -19.68 -36.24
N ILE A 120 39.89 -19.89 -37.45
CA ILE A 120 38.90 -20.93 -37.73
C ILE A 120 39.57 -22.01 -38.57
N VAL A 121 39.64 -23.22 -38.04
CA VAL A 121 40.22 -24.38 -38.73
C VAL A 121 39.18 -25.49 -38.76
N GLY A 122 38.53 -25.66 -39.92
CA GLY A 122 37.41 -26.59 -40.06
C GLY A 122 36.26 -26.20 -39.11
N PRO A 123 35.76 -27.13 -38.27
CA PRO A 123 34.70 -26.83 -37.30
C PRO A 123 35.21 -26.18 -36.00
N SER A 124 36.52 -26.07 -35.82
CA SER A 124 37.11 -25.54 -34.57
C SER A 124 37.38 -24.04 -34.68
N THR A 125 37.00 -23.31 -33.65
CA THR A 125 37.30 -21.88 -33.51
C THR A 125 38.27 -21.69 -32.36
N PHE A 126 39.44 -21.13 -32.65
CA PHE A 126 40.49 -20.81 -31.69
C PHE A 126 40.45 -19.31 -31.42
N VAL A 127 39.95 -18.94 -30.25
CA VAL A 127 39.83 -17.53 -29.88
C VAL A 127 41.14 -17.03 -29.31
N THR A 128 41.58 -15.86 -29.76
CA THR A 128 42.77 -15.19 -29.22
C THR A 128 42.54 -14.79 -27.76
N ARG A 129 43.43 -15.20 -26.86
CA ARG A 129 43.19 -15.06 -25.41
C ARG A 129 44.42 -14.65 -24.60
N LEU A 130 44.27 -13.60 -23.82
CA LEU A 130 45.12 -13.33 -22.67
C LEU A 130 44.52 -14.05 -21.45
N ARG A 131 45.23 -15.03 -20.89
CA ARG A 131 44.82 -15.76 -19.68
C ARG A 131 45.74 -15.36 -18.53
N ILE A 132 45.19 -14.62 -17.59
CA ILE A 132 45.88 -14.07 -16.43
C ILE A 132 45.62 -15.03 -15.26
N GLU A 133 46.66 -15.77 -14.90
CA GLU A 133 46.68 -16.74 -13.81
C GLU A 133 47.52 -16.19 -12.66
N ASN A 134 47.10 -16.52 -11.43
CA ASN A 134 47.75 -16.09 -10.20
C ASN A 134 49.21 -16.60 -10.12
N GLY A 135 50.15 -15.67 -10.23
CA GLY A 135 51.59 -15.87 -10.12
C GLY A 135 52.10 -15.66 -8.69
N VAL A 136 53.42 -15.76 -8.48
CA VAL A 136 54.05 -15.74 -7.15
C VAL A 136 54.30 -14.33 -6.55
N GLY A 137 53.80 -13.24 -7.14
CA GLY A 137 54.01 -11.92 -6.56
C GLY A 137 53.18 -10.78 -7.14
N GLY A 138 52.60 -9.97 -6.25
CA GLY A 138 51.99 -8.67 -6.58
C GLY A 138 50.89 -8.74 -7.64
N THR A 139 50.92 -7.80 -8.59
CA THR A 139 50.01 -7.76 -9.74
C THR A 139 50.50 -8.71 -10.85
N ASP A 140 49.64 -9.61 -11.33
CA ASP A 140 50.01 -10.65 -12.31
C ASP A 140 50.16 -10.09 -13.73
N PHE A 141 49.37 -9.07 -14.06
CA PHE A 141 49.43 -8.41 -15.35
C PHE A 141 49.25 -6.90 -15.20
N THR A 142 50.19 -6.11 -15.70
CA THR A 142 50.08 -4.64 -15.76
C THR A 142 50.15 -4.19 -17.20
N THR A 143 49.31 -3.22 -17.57
CA THR A 143 49.33 -2.62 -18.90
C THR A 143 49.02 -1.12 -18.87
N GLY A 144 49.47 -0.40 -19.89
CA GLY A 144 49.00 0.94 -20.23
C GLY A 144 47.54 0.87 -20.65
N ASN A 145 47.28 0.62 -21.93
CA ASN A 145 45.94 0.40 -22.45
C ASN A 145 45.69 -1.09 -22.68
N LEU A 146 44.49 -1.58 -22.36
CA LEU A 146 44.01 -2.90 -22.77
C LEU A 146 42.95 -2.71 -23.86
N SER A 147 43.14 -3.31 -25.03
CA SER A 147 42.15 -3.29 -26.12
C SER A 147 41.79 -4.72 -26.51
N LEU A 148 40.53 -5.09 -26.30
CA LEU A 148 39.96 -6.36 -26.73
C LEU A 148 39.01 -6.09 -27.91
N SER A 149 39.20 -6.79 -29.03
CA SER A 149 38.41 -6.55 -30.24
C SER A 149 38.28 -7.83 -31.06
N ASN A 150 37.30 -7.90 -31.98
CA ASN A 150 37.18 -8.99 -32.95
C ASN A 150 37.31 -10.39 -32.29
N PHE A 151 36.43 -10.69 -31.32
CA PHE A 151 36.45 -11.92 -30.52
C PHE A 151 37.59 -12.08 -29.50
N GLY A 152 38.54 -11.14 -29.41
CA GLY A 152 39.63 -11.18 -28.44
C GLY A 152 39.13 -11.27 -26.99
N ARG A 153 39.82 -12.05 -26.17
CA ARG A 153 39.43 -12.28 -24.76
C ARG A 153 40.55 -12.02 -23.77
N ALA A 154 40.20 -11.44 -22.63
CA ALA A 154 41.02 -11.48 -21.43
C ALA A 154 40.28 -12.27 -20.34
N THR A 155 40.94 -13.22 -19.69
CA THR A 155 40.34 -14.03 -18.63
C THR A 155 41.24 -14.03 -17.40
N LEU A 156 40.70 -13.64 -16.24
CA LEU A 156 41.35 -13.77 -14.94
C LEU A 156 40.98 -15.11 -14.30
N GLU A 157 41.94 -15.82 -13.76
CA GLU A 157 41.70 -17.12 -13.12
C GLU A 157 42.46 -17.26 -11.82
N ASN A 158 41.94 -18.10 -10.92
CA ASN A 158 42.58 -18.42 -9.63
C ASN A 158 42.82 -17.18 -8.75
N GLY A 159 41.95 -16.17 -8.88
CA GLY A 159 42.03 -14.93 -8.11
C GLY A 159 43.15 -13.98 -8.57
N ALA A 160 43.57 -14.07 -9.83
CA ALA A 160 44.62 -13.23 -10.39
C ALA A 160 44.27 -11.74 -10.34
N SER A 161 45.28 -10.89 -10.49
CA SER A 161 45.13 -9.44 -10.47
C SER A 161 45.71 -8.74 -11.70
N MET A 162 44.97 -7.77 -12.21
CA MET A 162 45.33 -6.95 -13.37
C MET A 162 45.33 -5.47 -12.99
N LEU A 163 46.32 -4.70 -13.46
CA LEU A 163 46.36 -3.25 -13.37
C LEU A 163 46.34 -2.63 -14.77
N VAL A 164 45.37 -1.75 -15.02
CA VAL A 164 45.28 -0.95 -16.24
C VAL A 164 45.47 0.52 -15.87
N SER A 165 46.53 1.14 -16.42
CA SER A 165 46.89 2.54 -16.10
C SER A 165 46.33 3.57 -17.09
N GLY A 166 45.95 3.12 -18.27
CA GLY A 166 45.18 3.83 -19.27
C GLY A 166 43.74 3.30 -19.36
N VAL A 167 43.23 3.06 -20.56
CA VAL A 167 41.86 2.59 -20.77
C VAL A 167 41.83 1.08 -20.97
N ALA A 168 40.90 0.40 -20.32
CA ALA A 168 40.45 -0.93 -20.70
C ALA A 168 39.24 -0.81 -21.64
N THR A 169 39.39 -1.21 -22.90
CA THR A 169 38.32 -1.19 -23.90
C THR A 169 37.94 -2.61 -24.27
N ILE A 170 36.66 -2.94 -24.14
CA ILE A 170 36.07 -4.21 -24.54
C ILE A 170 35.14 -3.90 -25.73
N GLY A 171 35.56 -4.21 -26.95
CA GLY A 171 34.71 -4.02 -28.13
C GLY A 171 33.53 -5.01 -28.17
N ALA A 172 32.52 -4.72 -28.99
CA ALA A 172 31.24 -5.45 -29.05
C ALA A 172 31.32 -6.98 -29.05
N ASP A 173 32.23 -7.58 -29.83
CA ASP A 173 32.38 -9.04 -29.91
C ASP A 173 33.43 -9.62 -28.93
N ALA A 174 34.03 -8.78 -28.10
CA ALA A 174 35.13 -9.12 -27.21
C ALA A 174 34.64 -9.39 -25.78
N SER A 175 35.50 -9.98 -24.94
CA SER A 175 35.13 -10.23 -23.54
C SER A 175 36.28 -10.10 -22.55
N LEU A 176 35.98 -9.49 -21.40
CA LEU A 176 36.77 -9.59 -20.18
C LEU A 176 36.00 -10.46 -19.18
N SER A 177 36.59 -11.55 -18.71
CA SER A 177 35.88 -12.48 -17.83
C SER A 177 36.74 -13.09 -16.74
N GLY A 178 36.09 -13.83 -15.83
CA GLY A 178 36.78 -14.73 -14.91
C GLY A 178 36.64 -14.34 -13.44
N ASN A 179 37.63 -14.69 -12.63
CA ASN A 179 37.65 -14.42 -11.20
C ASN A 179 38.98 -13.82 -10.74
N GLY A 180 38.93 -12.75 -9.94
CA GLY A 180 40.11 -11.97 -9.58
C GLY A 180 39.83 -10.48 -9.40
N VAL A 181 40.87 -9.66 -9.52
CA VAL A 181 40.81 -8.22 -9.28
C VAL A 181 41.34 -7.42 -10.46
N VAL A 182 40.60 -6.41 -10.91
CA VAL A 182 41.04 -5.43 -11.92
C VAL A 182 41.15 -4.06 -11.27
N TYR A 183 42.35 -3.48 -11.30
CA TYR A 183 42.60 -2.12 -10.84
C TYR A 183 42.64 -1.18 -12.04
N LEU A 184 41.79 -0.15 -12.03
CA LEU A 184 41.74 0.92 -13.00
C LEU A 184 42.37 2.17 -12.36
N SER A 185 43.49 2.65 -12.91
CA SER A 185 44.27 3.76 -12.31
C SER A 185 44.40 4.99 -13.21
N LYS A 186 43.67 5.03 -14.33
CA LYS A 186 43.57 6.23 -15.16
C LYS A 186 42.90 7.36 -14.38
N ASN A 187 43.44 8.56 -14.51
CA ASN A 187 43.06 9.70 -13.67
C ASN A 187 42.12 10.72 -14.35
N SER A 188 41.50 10.39 -15.48
CA SER A 188 40.57 11.28 -16.19
C SER A 188 39.75 10.51 -17.23
N ALA A 189 38.58 11.04 -17.60
CA ALA A 189 37.68 10.44 -18.60
C ALA A 189 37.28 9.00 -18.23
N VAL A 190 37.05 8.14 -19.22
CA VAL A 190 36.69 6.73 -19.02
C VAL A 190 37.95 5.87 -18.80
N ALA A 191 37.94 5.02 -17.78
CA ALA A 191 39.00 4.05 -17.45
C ALA A 191 38.65 2.61 -17.86
N LEU A 192 37.36 2.27 -17.88
CA LEU A 192 36.82 1.04 -18.47
C LEU A 192 35.68 1.43 -19.40
N ASP A 193 35.75 0.99 -20.64
CA ASP A 193 34.77 1.20 -21.72
C ASP A 193 34.33 -0.18 -22.22
N ASN A 194 33.08 -0.56 -21.94
CA ASN A 194 32.53 -1.87 -22.27
C ASN A 194 31.41 -1.78 -23.29
N ASP A 195 31.75 -1.94 -24.57
CA ASP A 195 30.77 -2.20 -25.64
C ASP A 195 30.46 -3.71 -25.80
N GLY A 196 31.26 -4.59 -25.18
CA GLY A 196 31.16 -6.05 -25.32
C GLY A 196 30.70 -6.76 -24.04
N ARG A 197 31.32 -7.90 -23.72
CA ARG A 197 30.93 -8.71 -22.55
C ARG A 197 31.89 -8.55 -21.38
N LEU A 198 31.37 -8.11 -20.24
CA LEU A 198 32.02 -8.18 -18.94
C LEU A 198 31.39 -9.29 -18.10
N GLU A 199 32.15 -10.31 -17.72
CA GLU A 199 31.60 -11.50 -17.04
C GLU A 199 32.34 -11.90 -15.77
N ALA A 200 31.63 -11.94 -14.65
CA ALA A 200 32.12 -12.53 -13.41
C ALA A 200 31.87 -14.05 -13.41
N ALA A 201 32.95 -14.83 -13.33
CA ALA A 201 32.89 -16.28 -13.18
C ALA A 201 32.82 -16.71 -11.70
N ALA A 202 32.62 -18.00 -11.46
CA ALA A 202 32.67 -18.58 -10.11
C ALA A 202 33.96 -18.18 -9.38
N GLY A 203 33.81 -17.67 -8.15
CA GLY A 203 34.90 -17.08 -7.36
C GLY A 203 34.94 -15.55 -7.37
N GLY A 204 34.17 -14.89 -8.25
CA GLY A 204 33.92 -13.45 -8.23
C GLY A 204 34.98 -12.59 -8.93
N LEU A 205 34.53 -11.50 -9.53
CA LEU A 205 35.36 -10.49 -10.19
C LEU A 205 35.17 -9.15 -9.47
N THR A 206 36.27 -8.54 -9.02
CA THR A 206 36.24 -7.21 -8.40
C THR A 206 36.94 -6.21 -9.30
N ILE A 207 36.31 -5.07 -9.57
CA ILE A 207 36.92 -3.94 -10.27
C ILE A 207 37.04 -2.76 -9.31
N PHE A 208 38.25 -2.23 -9.18
CA PHE A 208 38.54 -1.03 -8.40
C PHE A 208 38.85 0.14 -9.32
N GLN A 209 38.02 1.18 -9.27
CA GLN A 209 38.40 2.52 -9.71
C GLN A 209 39.30 3.14 -8.61
N THR A 210 40.61 3.13 -8.85
CA THR A 210 41.62 3.63 -7.89
C THR A 210 42.03 5.09 -8.12
N ALA A 211 41.53 5.71 -9.19
CA ALA A 211 41.79 7.09 -9.58
C ALA A 211 40.52 7.73 -10.20
N ASN A 212 40.62 8.92 -10.79
CA ASN A 212 39.43 9.68 -11.20
C ASN A 212 38.78 9.23 -12.52
N GLY A 213 39.33 8.25 -13.23
CA GLY A 213 38.73 7.75 -14.47
C GLY A 213 37.51 6.85 -14.19
N ARG A 214 36.38 7.13 -14.85
CA ARG A 214 35.08 6.49 -14.63
C ARG A 214 34.96 5.11 -15.27
N ILE A 215 34.03 4.32 -14.77
CA ILE A 215 33.62 3.05 -15.36
C ILE A 215 32.41 3.30 -16.25
N ASP A 216 32.49 2.88 -17.50
CA ASP A 216 31.40 2.79 -18.47
C ASP A 216 31.13 1.28 -18.69
N LEU A 217 29.90 0.84 -18.45
CA LEU A 217 29.53 -0.59 -18.43
C LEU A 217 28.85 -1.04 -19.72
N ASP A 218 28.45 -0.12 -20.58
CA ASP A 218 27.60 -0.40 -21.73
C ASP A 218 28.01 0.34 -23.01
N GLY A 219 29.04 1.18 -22.90
CA GLY A 219 29.58 1.96 -23.99
C GLY A 219 28.60 3.00 -24.50
N THR A 220 29.03 3.76 -25.50
CA THR A 220 28.24 4.92 -25.99
C THR A 220 26.91 4.59 -26.69
N ASN A 221 26.65 3.31 -26.99
CA ASN A 221 25.44 2.86 -27.70
C ASN A 221 24.58 1.89 -26.89
N GLY A 222 24.91 1.62 -25.61
CA GLY A 222 24.20 0.65 -24.77
C GLY A 222 24.39 -0.81 -25.21
N ASN A 223 25.50 -1.14 -25.89
CA ASN A 223 25.76 -2.48 -26.41
C ASN A 223 26.38 -3.42 -25.37
N GLY A 224 26.98 -2.87 -24.30
CA GLY A 224 27.69 -3.69 -23.34
C GLY A 224 26.75 -4.57 -22.53
N LEU A 225 27.24 -5.79 -22.31
CA LEU A 225 26.58 -6.86 -21.57
C LEU A 225 27.37 -7.14 -20.28
N VAL A 226 26.70 -7.02 -19.15
CA VAL A 226 27.23 -7.42 -17.84
C VAL A 226 26.63 -8.76 -17.46
N VAL A 227 27.47 -9.78 -17.21
CA VAL A 227 26.99 -11.10 -16.78
C VAL A 227 27.58 -11.50 -15.44
N VAL A 228 26.70 -11.86 -14.53
CA VAL A 228 27.04 -12.41 -13.20
C VAL A 228 26.64 -13.89 -13.17
N SER A 229 27.50 -14.72 -13.76
CA SER A 229 27.33 -16.17 -13.90
C SER A 229 27.69 -16.96 -12.62
N ALA A 230 28.12 -16.28 -11.57
CA ALA A 230 28.74 -16.89 -10.39
C ALA A 230 27.66 -17.44 -9.43
N GLY A 231 27.27 -18.71 -9.59
CA GLY A 231 26.54 -19.41 -8.54
C GLY A 231 27.42 -19.61 -7.30
N GLY A 232 26.87 -19.39 -6.10
CA GLY A 232 27.57 -19.63 -4.83
C GLY A 232 27.79 -18.40 -3.94
N GLY A 233 27.15 -17.26 -4.23
CA GLY A 233 27.26 -16.01 -3.47
C GLY A 233 28.43 -15.10 -3.87
N ALA A 234 29.29 -15.55 -4.79
CA ALA A 234 30.28 -14.71 -5.45
C ALA A 234 29.65 -14.00 -6.66
N GLY A 235 30.25 -12.90 -7.13
CA GLY A 235 29.77 -12.25 -8.35
C GLY A 235 30.60 -11.04 -8.76
N LEU A 236 29.97 -10.01 -9.32
CA LEU A 236 30.65 -8.82 -9.79
C LEU A 236 30.60 -7.73 -8.71
N THR A 237 31.76 -7.24 -8.30
CA THR A 237 31.87 -6.10 -7.38
C THR A 237 32.56 -4.94 -8.08
N LEU A 238 31.89 -3.80 -8.16
CA LEU A 238 32.42 -2.55 -8.68
C LEU A 238 32.62 -1.57 -7.53
N ASN A 239 33.86 -1.16 -7.29
CA ASN A 239 34.21 -0.16 -6.28
C ASN A 239 34.66 1.11 -6.98
N GLY A 240 33.94 2.21 -6.77
CA GLY A 240 34.23 3.47 -7.44
C GLY A 240 33.38 4.63 -6.92
N ASP A 241 33.26 5.65 -7.75
CA ASP A 241 32.61 6.90 -7.36
C ASP A 241 31.25 7.10 -8.07
N GLN A 242 31.16 6.86 -9.38
CA GLN A 242 29.91 6.75 -10.15
C GLN A 242 30.23 6.17 -11.54
N LEU A 243 29.21 5.79 -12.31
CA LEU A 243 29.35 5.45 -13.72
C LEU A 243 29.69 6.69 -14.59
N SER A 244 30.20 6.44 -15.79
CA SER A 244 30.50 7.49 -16.78
C SER A 244 29.24 8.21 -17.25
N ASP A 245 28.16 7.45 -17.40
CA ASP A 245 26.83 7.80 -17.88
C ASP A 245 25.78 6.83 -17.32
N PRO A 246 24.47 7.10 -17.49
CA PRO A 246 23.44 6.15 -17.11
C PRO A 246 23.60 4.84 -17.88
N PHE A 247 23.57 3.72 -17.17
CA PHE A 247 23.56 2.40 -17.80
C PHE A 247 22.35 2.28 -18.72
N SER A 248 22.55 1.67 -19.88
CA SER A 248 21.57 1.52 -20.96
C SER A 248 21.72 0.20 -21.72
N GLY A 249 22.57 -0.69 -21.22
CA GLY A 249 22.80 -2.03 -21.76
C GLY A 249 22.04 -3.14 -21.01
N ASP A 250 22.52 -4.37 -21.21
CA ASP A 250 21.90 -5.57 -20.67
C ASP A 250 22.69 -6.15 -19.51
N MET A 251 21.96 -6.64 -18.51
CA MET A 251 22.52 -7.37 -17.38
C MET A 251 21.86 -8.72 -17.20
N GLU A 252 22.68 -9.76 -17.04
CA GLU A 252 22.24 -11.13 -16.82
C GLU A 252 22.80 -11.66 -15.51
N MET A 253 21.92 -12.23 -14.68
CA MET A 253 22.29 -12.85 -13.41
C MET A 253 21.70 -14.25 -13.31
N GLY A 254 22.48 -15.20 -12.78
CA GLY A 254 21.98 -16.53 -12.40
C GLY A 254 21.50 -16.56 -10.95
N SER A 255 20.87 -17.65 -10.53
CA SER A 255 20.58 -17.90 -9.11
C SER A 255 21.83 -17.80 -8.22
N ASN A 256 21.66 -17.33 -6.97
CA ASN A 256 22.72 -17.22 -5.97
C ASN A 256 23.96 -16.45 -6.46
N SER A 257 23.72 -15.39 -7.23
CA SER A 257 24.74 -14.45 -7.73
C SER A 257 24.65 -13.12 -6.97
N LEU A 258 25.77 -12.41 -6.90
CA LEU A 258 25.88 -11.11 -6.22
C LEU A 258 26.39 -10.03 -7.19
N LEU A 259 25.61 -8.97 -7.39
CA LEU A 259 26.09 -7.73 -7.99
C LEU A 259 26.23 -6.68 -6.91
N SER A 260 27.46 -6.18 -6.71
CA SER A 260 27.74 -5.10 -5.76
C SER A 260 28.20 -3.85 -6.48
N MET A 261 27.35 -2.82 -6.46
CA MET A 261 27.59 -1.50 -7.05
C MET A 261 28.03 -0.52 -5.96
N ASN A 262 29.26 -0.66 -5.47
CA ASN A 262 29.81 0.19 -4.39
C ASN A 262 30.30 1.53 -4.97
N LEU A 263 29.36 2.38 -5.39
CA LEU A 263 29.59 3.67 -6.03
C LEU A 263 29.22 4.82 -5.11
N ALA A 264 30.16 5.71 -4.80
CA ALA A 264 29.95 6.76 -3.79
C ALA A 264 28.76 7.72 -4.06
N ASN A 265 28.33 7.91 -5.31
CA ASN A 265 27.21 8.80 -5.68
C ASN A 265 26.03 8.05 -6.33
N GLY A 266 25.86 6.75 -6.05
CA GLY A 266 24.82 5.95 -6.68
C GLY A 266 25.04 5.73 -8.17
N TRP A 267 24.01 5.27 -8.87
CA TRP A 267 24.02 5.06 -10.31
C TRP A 267 22.60 5.09 -10.89
N ILE A 268 22.52 5.25 -12.21
CA ILE A 268 21.26 5.36 -12.93
C ILE A 268 21.22 4.26 -13.97
N ALA A 269 20.10 3.55 -14.04
CA ALA A 269 19.72 2.66 -15.13
C ALA A 269 18.63 3.35 -15.96
N SER A 270 18.97 3.73 -17.19
CA SER A 270 18.07 4.38 -18.13
C SER A 270 16.91 3.46 -18.56
N SER A 271 15.94 4.01 -19.29
CA SER A 271 14.80 3.25 -19.84
C SER A 271 15.18 2.18 -20.87
N SER A 272 16.40 2.23 -21.39
CA SER A 272 16.92 1.21 -22.31
C SER A 272 17.59 0.03 -21.59
N SER A 273 17.85 0.16 -20.28
CA SER A 273 18.51 -0.88 -19.51
C SER A 273 17.64 -2.14 -19.37
N SER A 274 18.27 -3.29 -19.28
CA SER A 274 17.62 -4.51 -18.82
C SER A 274 18.41 -5.23 -17.72
N LEU A 275 17.71 -5.84 -16.77
CA LEU A 275 18.25 -6.83 -15.86
C LEU A 275 17.37 -8.07 -15.90
N THR A 276 17.96 -9.21 -16.28
CA THR A 276 17.30 -10.52 -16.29
C THR A 276 17.97 -11.45 -15.28
N VAL A 277 17.16 -11.99 -14.37
CA VAL A 277 17.57 -13.04 -13.42
C VAL A 277 16.94 -14.35 -13.85
N THR A 278 17.76 -15.37 -14.09
CA THR A 278 17.29 -16.72 -14.46
C THR A 278 17.50 -17.72 -13.33
N GLY A 279 16.40 -18.22 -12.77
CA GLY A 279 16.32 -19.25 -11.75
C GLY A 279 16.61 -20.67 -12.24
N VAL A 280 17.32 -21.46 -11.45
CA VAL A 280 17.58 -22.89 -11.70
C VAL A 280 17.32 -23.77 -10.46
N GLY A 281 16.06 -23.89 -10.08
CA GLY A 281 15.59 -24.68 -8.93
C GLY A 281 15.68 -23.90 -7.61
N ASP A 282 15.66 -24.62 -6.49
CA ASP A 282 15.63 -24.05 -5.14
C ASP A 282 16.99 -23.50 -4.66
N LEU A 283 17.66 -22.71 -5.49
CA LEU A 283 18.89 -22.03 -5.12
C LEU A 283 18.61 -20.71 -4.39
N PRO A 284 19.56 -20.22 -3.56
CA PRO A 284 19.43 -18.93 -2.91
C PRO A 284 19.18 -17.76 -3.88
N THR A 285 18.61 -16.69 -3.34
CA THR A 285 18.26 -15.45 -4.04
C THR A 285 19.49 -14.78 -4.67
N ALA A 286 19.33 -14.27 -5.89
CA ALA A 286 20.30 -13.36 -6.50
C ALA A 286 20.15 -11.97 -5.87
N VAL A 287 21.26 -11.29 -5.59
CA VAL A 287 21.26 -10.03 -4.83
C VAL A 287 21.93 -8.92 -5.62
N VAL A 288 21.28 -7.76 -5.68
CA VAL A 288 21.87 -6.49 -6.08
C VAL A 288 22.03 -5.64 -4.82
N ASN A 289 23.25 -5.20 -4.50
CA ASN A 289 23.52 -4.37 -3.34
C ASN A 289 24.53 -3.25 -3.63
N GLY A 290 24.76 -2.40 -2.63
CA GLY A 290 25.72 -1.30 -2.70
C GLY A 290 25.03 0.06 -2.60
N ALA A 291 25.30 0.93 -3.56
CA ALA A 291 24.75 2.28 -3.59
C ALA A 291 23.35 2.33 -4.19
N ALA A 292 22.62 3.41 -3.86
CA ALA A 292 21.29 3.67 -4.37
C ALA A 292 21.24 3.70 -5.91
N VAL A 293 20.11 3.27 -6.48
CA VAL A 293 19.88 3.21 -7.92
C VAL A 293 18.58 3.88 -8.34
N ASP A 294 18.67 4.75 -9.36
CA ASP A 294 17.51 5.25 -10.09
C ASP A 294 17.27 4.33 -11.30
N TRP A 295 16.18 3.55 -11.26
CA TRP A 295 15.87 2.54 -12.26
C TRP A 295 14.71 2.98 -13.15
N ALA A 296 14.89 2.92 -14.47
CA ALA A 296 13.86 3.24 -15.45
C ALA A 296 13.65 2.13 -16.51
N GLY A 297 14.45 1.06 -16.48
CA GLY A 297 14.49 0.01 -17.50
C GLY A 297 13.63 -1.21 -17.18
N ALA A 298 13.91 -2.31 -17.89
CA ALA A 298 13.21 -3.58 -17.74
C ALA A 298 13.87 -4.47 -16.67
N LEU A 299 13.07 -4.98 -15.74
CA LEU A 299 13.48 -5.95 -14.72
C LEU A 299 12.72 -7.25 -14.93
N THR A 300 13.41 -8.36 -15.17
CA THR A 300 12.78 -9.65 -15.43
C THR A 300 13.33 -10.71 -14.49
N VAL A 301 12.46 -11.36 -13.72
CA VAL A 301 12.77 -12.58 -12.97
C VAL A 301 12.07 -13.74 -13.66
N THR A 302 12.85 -14.74 -14.06
CA THR A 302 12.39 -15.87 -14.88
C THR A 302 13.07 -17.17 -14.46
N GLY A 303 12.61 -18.29 -15.01
CA GLY A 303 13.27 -19.59 -14.91
C GLY A 303 12.48 -20.56 -14.04
N ASN A 304 13.19 -21.40 -13.30
CA ASN A 304 12.60 -22.32 -12.34
C ASN A 304 12.91 -21.78 -10.94
N HIS A 305 11.93 -21.14 -10.28
CA HIS A 305 12.07 -20.48 -8.96
C HIS A 305 13.18 -19.41 -8.95
N GLY A 306 13.15 -18.52 -9.94
CA GLY A 306 13.95 -17.31 -10.00
C GLY A 306 13.63 -16.38 -8.84
N ARG A 307 14.69 -15.83 -8.22
CA ARG A 307 14.58 -14.94 -7.06
C ARG A 307 15.58 -13.81 -7.19
N LEU A 308 15.10 -12.58 -7.12
CA LEU A 308 15.92 -11.37 -7.07
C LEU A 308 15.58 -10.55 -5.84
N ARG A 309 16.60 -10.04 -5.16
CA ARG A 309 16.47 -9.11 -4.06
C ARG A 309 17.38 -7.90 -4.24
N PHE A 310 16.83 -6.70 -4.07
CA PHE A 310 17.58 -5.46 -3.94
C PHE A 310 17.85 -5.15 -2.47
N ASP A 311 19.12 -5.24 -2.07
CA ASP A 311 19.66 -4.79 -0.78
C ASP A 311 20.35 -3.41 -0.97
N ALA A 312 19.62 -2.47 -1.56
CA ALA A 312 20.01 -1.08 -1.77
C ALA A 312 18.76 -0.23 -1.99
N ASP A 313 18.85 1.07 -1.71
CA ASP A 313 17.75 2.00 -1.99
C ASP A 313 17.46 2.07 -3.51
N VAL A 314 16.18 2.04 -3.89
CA VAL A 314 15.75 2.04 -5.30
C VAL A 314 14.70 3.10 -5.56
N ALA A 315 14.91 3.94 -6.58
CA ALA A 315 13.85 4.77 -7.15
C ALA A 315 13.38 4.17 -8.48
N LEU A 316 12.13 3.73 -8.55
CA LEU A 316 11.50 3.12 -9.72
C LEU A 316 10.77 4.19 -10.52
N ALA A 317 11.39 4.63 -11.61
CA ALA A 317 10.85 5.67 -12.49
C ALA A 317 9.58 5.21 -13.23
N ALA A 318 8.81 6.16 -13.76
CA ALA A 318 7.58 5.89 -14.50
C ALA A 318 7.74 5.01 -15.75
N ALA A 319 8.95 4.91 -16.31
CA ALA A 319 9.25 4.06 -17.46
C ALA A 319 9.57 2.60 -17.09
N THR A 320 9.73 2.30 -15.79
CA THR A 320 10.08 0.96 -15.31
C THR A 320 9.07 -0.08 -15.77
N VAL A 321 9.59 -1.23 -16.21
CA VAL A 321 8.79 -2.41 -16.53
C VAL A 321 9.33 -3.61 -15.75
N VAL A 322 8.54 -4.13 -14.82
CA VAL A 322 8.86 -5.33 -14.06
C VAL A 322 8.06 -6.51 -14.59
N ASN A 323 8.72 -7.64 -14.82
CA ASN A 323 8.10 -8.92 -15.17
C ASN A 323 8.60 -10.00 -14.21
N VAL A 324 7.68 -10.60 -13.46
CA VAL A 324 7.97 -11.74 -12.58
C VAL A 324 7.19 -12.94 -13.11
N ASN A 325 7.92 -13.96 -13.59
CA ASN A 325 7.33 -15.14 -14.19
C ASN A 325 6.78 -16.11 -13.14
N ALA A 326 6.18 -17.21 -13.60
CA ALA A 326 5.42 -18.09 -12.74
C ALA A 326 6.28 -18.67 -11.62
N ASP A 327 5.76 -18.61 -10.40
CA ASP A 327 6.43 -19.07 -9.16
C ASP A 327 7.78 -18.40 -8.85
N ASP A 328 8.08 -17.25 -9.47
CA ASP A 328 9.29 -16.46 -9.25
C ASP A 328 9.04 -15.29 -8.26
N GLU A 329 10.13 -14.73 -7.70
CA GLU A 329 10.05 -13.70 -6.66
C GLU A 329 10.97 -12.50 -6.95
N LEU A 330 10.44 -11.31 -6.72
CA LEU A 330 11.20 -10.06 -6.66
C LEU A 330 10.95 -9.36 -5.32
N GLU A 331 12.03 -9.02 -4.63
CA GLU A 331 11.99 -8.28 -3.37
C GLU A 331 12.80 -6.99 -3.44
N PHE A 332 12.21 -5.89 -2.98
CA PHE A 332 12.91 -4.65 -2.63
C PHE A 332 12.99 -4.54 -1.11
N ALA A 333 14.19 -4.67 -0.57
CA ALA A 333 14.38 -4.84 0.85
C ALA A 333 14.76 -3.59 1.64
N GLU A 334 15.33 -2.61 0.95
CA GLU A 334 15.66 -1.31 1.52
C GLU A 334 14.64 -0.25 1.03
N ALA A 335 14.95 1.04 1.23
CA ALA A 335 14.00 2.10 0.91
C ALA A 335 13.68 2.12 -0.59
N THR A 336 12.39 2.21 -0.93
CA THR A 336 11.92 2.18 -2.32
C THR A 336 10.99 3.34 -2.62
N ASP A 337 11.27 4.09 -3.68
CA ASP A 337 10.37 5.13 -4.21
C ASP A 337 9.73 4.65 -5.53
N VAL A 338 8.45 4.33 -5.50
CA VAL A 338 7.66 3.91 -6.66
C VAL A 338 7.03 5.14 -7.31
N ILE A 339 7.73 5.75 -8.25
CA ILE A 339 7.23 6.92 -9.00
C ILE A 339 6.16 6.50 -10.01
N GLY A 340 6.28 5.29 -10.58
CA GLY A 340 5.32 4.72 -11.52
C GLY A 340 5.81 3.39 -12.08
N GLY A 341 5.44 3.09 -13.34
CA GLY A 341 5.86 1.88 -14.05
C GLY A 341 4.78 0.82 -14.18
N SER A 342 5.10 -0.25 -14.90
CA SER A 342 4.24 -1.44 -15.08
C SER A 342 4.86 -2.64 -14.39
N TYR A 343 4.10 -3.33 -13.54
CA TYR A 343 4.55 -4.48 -12.77
C TYR A 343 3.66 -5.67 -13.11
N ASN A 344 4.19 -6.62 -13.88
CA ASN A 344 3.46 -7.77 -14.41
C ASN A 344 3.89 -9.05 -13.69
N LEU A 345 2.97 -9.67 -12.98
CA LEU A 345 3.18 -10.88 -12.20
C LEU A 345 2.37 -12.04 -12.80
N SER A 346 3.05 -13.14 -13.07
CA SER A 346 2.43 -14.38 -13.51
C SER A 346 1.80 -15.15 -12.33
N SER A 347 1.17 -16.29 -12.62
CA SER A 347 0.63 -17.20 -11.59
C SER A 347 1.74 -17.62 -10.61
N GLY A 348 1.50 -17.50 -9.31
CA GLY A 348 2.44 -17.87 -8.25
C GLY A 348 3.56 -16.86 -8.00
N ALA A 349 3.66 -15.82 -8.82
CA ALA A 349 4.71 -14.81 -8.70
C ALA A 349 4.50 -13.92 -7.46
N GLU A 350 5.59 -13.53 -6.80
CA GLU A 350 5.57 -12.61 -5.66
C GLU A 350 6.39 -11.34 -5.95
N LEU A 351 5.79 -10.18 -5.70
CA LEU A 351 6.48 -8.88 -5.62
C LEU A 351 6.35 -8.36 -4.19
N ARG A 352 7.49 -8.11 -3.55
CA ARG A 352 7.56 -7.80 -2.12
C ARG A 352 8.32 -6.51 -1.90
N PHE A 353 7.70 -5.58 -1.18
CA PHE A 353 8.36 -4.40 -0.65
C PHE A 353 8.50 -4.59 0.86
N THR A 354 9.69 -4.93 1.34
CA THR A 354 9.95 -5.19 2.77
C THR A 354 10.58 -4.00 3.50
N GLY A 355 11.25 -3.10 2.76
CA GLY A 355 11.71 -1.81 3.28
C GLY A 355 10.65 -0.71 3.25
N ASP A 356 11.02 0.47 3.74
CA ASP A 356 10.17 1.68 3.69
C ASP A 356 9.85 2.03 2.22
N THR A 357 8.56 2.20 1.90
CA THR A 357 8.13 2.36 0.50
C THR A 357 7.30 3.62 0.32
N ILE A 358 7.71 4.52 -0.57
CA ILE A 358 6.86 5.61 -1.07
C ILE A 358 6.15 5.12 -2.33
N VAL A 359 4.83 5.24 -2.38
CA VAL A 359 4.00 4.83 -3.52
C VAL A 359 3.38 6.07 -4.17
N GLY A 360 4.10 6.65 -5.13
CA GLY A 360 3.66 7.80 -5.93
C GLY A 360 2.79 7.43 -7.13
N GLY A 361 2.88 6.19 -7.62
CA GLY A 361 2.00 5.66 -8.64
C GLY A 361 2.33 4.23 -9.08
N GLY A 362 1.87 3.84 -10.27
CA GLY A 362 2.20 2.55 -10.90
C GLY A 362 0.98 1.71 -11.25
N ASN A 363 1.20 0.77 -12.16
CA ASN A 363 0.20 -0.23 -12.57
C ASN A 363 0.72 -1.62 -12.21
N PHE A 364 0.12 -2.24 -11.22
CA PHE A 364 0.45 -3.57 -10.75
C PHE A 364 -0.61 -4.55 -11.22
N SER A 365 -0.18 -5.64 -11.84
CA SER A 365 -1.06 -6.65 -12.41
C SER A 365 -0.57 -8.03 -12.05
N THR A 366 -1.45 -8.81 -11.43
CA THR A 366 -1.26 -10.26 -11.19
C THR A 366 -2.15 -11.05 -12.17
N ALA A 367 -2.01 -12.37 -12.23
CA ALA A 367 -2.79 -13.20 -13.15
C ALA A 367 -4.30 -13.26 -12.84
N GLY A 368 -4.78 -12.58 -11.79
CA GLY A 368 -6.17 -12.54 -11.33
C GLY A 368 -6.28 -12.56 -9.80
N VAL A 369 -7.45 -12.96 -9.29
CA VAL A 369 -7.75 -12.99 -7.83
C VAL A 369 -7.73 -14.39 -7.20
N ALA A 370 -7.32 -15.43 -7.94
CA ALA A 370 -7.20 -16.77 -7.37
C ALA A 370 -5.99 -16.86 -6.42
N ALA A 371 -6.01 -17.78 -5.46
CA ALA A 371 -4.94 -17.93 -4.46
C ALA A 371 -3.54 -18.12 -5.08
N ASN A 372 -3.46 -18.69 -6.29
CA ASN A 372 -2.24 -18.91 -7.05
C ASN A 372 -2.00 -17.87 -8.16
N SER A 373 -2.75 -16.77 -8.23
CA SER A 373 -2.60 -15.76 -9.29
C SER A 373 -1.38 -14.85 -9.12
N GLY A 374 -0.60 -15.03 -8.07
CA GLY A 374 0.46 -14.14 -7.65
C GLY A 374 -0.01 -13.14 -6.57
N MET A 375 0.90 -12.30 -6.08
CA MET A 375 0.63 -11.31 -5.04
C MET A 375 1.64 -10.15 -5.08
N VAL A 376 1.13 -8.92 -4.92
CA VAL A 376 1.94 -7.75 -4.56
C VAL A 376 1.79 -7.48 -3.07
N SER A 377 2.88 -7.37 -2.32
CA SER A 377 2.85 -7.21 -0.86
C SER A 377 3.73 -6.06 -0.38
N PHE A 378 3.13 -5.17 0.41
CA PHE A 378 3.81 -4.11 1.15
C PHE A 378 3.97 -4.56 2.61
N PHE A 379 5.13 -5.15 2.93
CA PHE A 379 5.44 -5.63 4.28
C PHE A 379 6.06 -4.54 5.16
N GLY A 380 6.90 -3.68 4.58
CA GLY A 380 7.47 -2.53 5.27
C GLY A 380 6.46 -1.39 5.42
N PRO A 381 6.80 -0.34 6.19
CA PRO A 381 6.05 0.91 6.20
C PRO A 381 5.85 1.45 4.78
N SER A 382 4.64 1.94 4.48
CA SER A 382 4.28 2.49 3.17
C SER A 382 3.69 3.89 3.30
N ASP A 383 4.09 4.80 2.42
CA ASP A 383 3.53 6.15 2.31
C ASP A 383 2.95 6.37 0.91
N TRP A 384 1.64 6.55 0.84
CA TRP A 384 0.85 6.62 -0.38
C TRP A 384 0.61 8.07 -0.77
N GLN A 385 1.02 8.41 -2.00
CA GLN A 385 1.14 9.81 -2.44
C GLN A 385 0.57 10.06 -3.85
N GLY A 386 -0.18 9.12 -4.44
CA GLY A 386 -0.69 9.30 -5.79
C GLY A 386 -1.67 8.23 -6.26
N ASN A 387 -1.76 8.08 -7.58
CA ASN A 387 -2.74 7.18 -8.21
C ASN A 387 -2.10 5.83 -8.53
N VAL A 388 -2.71 4.76 -8.03
CA VAL A 388 -2.18 3.39 -8.15
C VAL A 388 -3.27 2.47 -8.69
N GLN A 389 -2.91 1.64 -9.67
CA GLN A 389 -3.76 0.54 -10.15
C GLN A 389 -3.22 -0.78 -9.61
N LEU A 390 -4.09 -1.58 -8.97
CA LEU A 390 -3.79 -2.89 -8.39
C LEU A 390 -4.74 -3.95 -8.98
N SER A 391 -4.45 -4.41 -10.20
CA SER A 391 -5.23 -5.47 -10.86
C SER A 391 -4.85 -6.87 -10.33
N GLY A 392 -5.86 -7.61 -9.88
CA GLY A 392 -5.75 -8.86 -9.16
C GLY A 392 -5.43 -8.68 -7.67
N ARG A 393 -4.44 -9.40 -7.12
CA ARG A 393 -4.20 -9.48 -5.66
C ARG A 393 -3.09 -8.59 -5.18
N SER A 394 -3.40 -7.78 -4.16
CA SER A 394 -2.44 -6.96 -3.44
C SER A 394 -2.74 -6.95 -1.95
N ARG A 395 -1.71 -6.70 -1.13
CA ARG A 395 -1.82 -6.69 0.32
C ARG A 395 -0.92 -5.66 0.99
N VAL A 396 -1.41 -5.04 2.05
CA VAL A 396 -0.62 -4.25 3.02
C VAL A 396 -0.51 -5.02 4.33
N ASN A 397 0.72 -5.26 4.81
CA ASN A 397 0.98 -5.83 6.14
C ASN A 397 1.74 -4.85 7.05
N GLY A 398 2.45 -3.87 6.48
CA GLY A 398 3.14 -2.82 7.22
C GLY A 398 2.22 -1.66 7.57
N MET A 399 2.71 -0.71 8.36
CA MET A 399 2.01 0.56 8.59
C MET A 399 1.82 1.31 7.27
N ALA A 400 0.64 1.87 7.05
CA ALA A 400 0.32 2.69 5.88
C ALA A 400 0.04 4.13 6.30
N THR A 401 0.66 5.08 5.60
CA THR A 401 0.39 6.52 5.72
C THR A 401 -0.12 7.04 4.39
N VAL A 402 -1.08 7.95 4.42
CA VAL A 402 -1.53 8.69 3.22
C VAL A 402 -1.15 10.15 3.42
N SER A 403 0.02 10.55 2.93
CA SER A 403 0.54 11.91 3.12
C SER A 403 0.17 12.88 1.99
N ALA A 404 -0.29 12.38 0.84
CA ALA A 404 -0.83 13.19 -0.25
C ALA A 404 -2.09 12.55 -0.86
N THR A 405 -2.81 13.32 -1.68
CA THR A 405 -4.04 12.85 -2.33
C THR A 405 -3.77 11.55 -3.10
N THR A 406 -4.46 10.49 -2.70
CA THR A 406 -4.22 9.13 -3.19
C THR A 406 -5.52 8.51 -3.68
N THR A 407 -5.46 7.88 -4.86
CA THR A 407 -6.54 7.05 -5.40
C THR A 407 -5.99 5.67 -5.71
N ILE A 408 -6.59 4.63 -5.15
CA ILE A 408 -6.28 3.24 -5.44
C ILE A 408 -7.46 2.63 -6.19
N ASP A 409 -7.22 2.16 -7.41
CA ASP A 409 -8.16 1.35 -8.17
C ASP A 409 -7.68 -0.10 -8.13
N ALA A 410 -8.49 -1.02 -7.62
CA ALA A 410 -8.08 -2.39 -7.34
C ALA A 410 -9.16 -3.45 -7.66
N ASP A 411 -8.73 -4.69 -7.87
CA ASP A 411 -9.65 -5.83 -7.84
C ASP A 411 -9.78 -6.32 -6.38
N GLN A 412 -8.76 -7.03 -5.87
CA GLN A 412 -8.67 -7.45 -4.47
C GLN A 412 -7.48 -6.74 -3.78
N PHE A 413 -7.80 -5.78 -2.91
CA PHE A 413 -6.81 -5.02 -2.14
C PHE A 413 -6.98 -5.29 -0.64
N ASP A 414 -6.23 -6.26 -0.14
CA ASP A 414 -6.23 -6.62 1.28
C ASP A 414 -5.51 -5.53 2.10
N ILE A 415 -6.29 -4.65 2.74
CA ILE A 415 -5.78 -3.43 3.39
C ILE A 415 -5.38 -3.62 4.86
N ASP A 416 -5.82 -4.69 5.53
CA ASP A 416 -5.45 -5.00 6.92
C ASP A 416 -4.47 -6.17 7.06
N GLY A 417 -4.17 -6.86 5.97
CA GLY A 417 -3.16 -7.90 5.90
C GLY A 417 -3.62 -9.20 6.56
N SER A 418 -2.74 -10.20 6.59
CA SER A 418 -3.11 -11.51 7.15
C SER A 418 -3.23 -11.56 8.68
N GLY A 419 -2.77 -10.52 9.36
CA GLY A 419 -2.63 -10.49 10.83
C GLY A 419 -3.59 -9.54 11.54
N GLY A 420 -4.27 -8.67 10.78
CA GLY A 420 -5.27 -7.76 11.31
C GLY A 420 -4.80 -6.67 12.28
N LEU A 421 -3.51 -6.30 12.19
CA LEU A 421 -2.87 -5.32 13.06
C LEU A 421 -2.36 -4.09 12.30
N THR A 422 -2.78 -3.95 11.04
CA THR A 422 -2.34 -2.86 10.17
C THR A 422 -2.92 -1.53 10.63
N ILE A 423 -2.13 -0.47 10.51
CA ILE A 423 -2.52 0.91 10.85
C ILE A 423 -2.51 1.73 9.57
N TRP A 424 -3.61 2.44 9.30
CA TRP A 424 -3.74 3.44 8.24
C TRP A 424 -3.84 4.84 8.84
N ASP A 425 -2.78 5.65 8.68
CA ASP A 425 -2.79 7.08 9.03
C ASP A 425 -3.16 7.94 7.82
N VAL A 426 -4.41 8.41 7.78
CA VAL A 426 -5.00 9.14 6.66
C VAL A 426 -4.86 10.64 6.89
N ASN A 427 -3.79 11.21 6.33
CA ASN A 427 -3.43 12.62 6.44
C ASN A 427 -3.76 13.47 5.21
N ALA A 428 -4.42 12.88 4.21
CA ALA A 428 -4.87 13.55 3.00
C ALA A 428 -6.18 12.92 2.47
N ALA A 429 -6.63 13.33 1.29
CA ALA A 429 -7.78 12.71 0.65
C ALA A 429 -7.37 11.33 0.11
N PHE A 430 -8.01 10.28 0.62
CA PHE A 430 -7.75 8.90 0.27
C PHE A 430 -9.00 8.26 -0.33
N THR A 431 -8.91 7.79 -1.57
CA THR A 431 -9.98 7.06 -2.26
C THR A 431 -9.52 5.64 -2.59
N VAL A 432 -10.33 4.64 -2.24
CA VAL A 432 -10.14 3.24 -2.61
C VAL A 432 -11.37 2.80 -3.40
N ASN A 433 -11.17 2.37 -4.64
CA ASN A 433 -12.17 1.72 -5.47
C ASN A 433 -11.73 0.26 -5.63
N ALA A 434 -12.47 -0.69 -5.03
CA ALA A 434 -12.08 -2.10 -5.03
C ALA A 434 -13.27 -3.02 -5.23
N ASP A 435 -13.07 -4.20 -5.82
CA ASP A 435 -14.09 -5.26 -5.74
C ASP A 435 -14.14 -5.82 -4.31
N GLN A 436 -12.97 -6.00 -3.69
CA GLN A 436 -12.83 -6.47 -2.31
C GLN A 436 -11.68 -5.80 -1.58
N ILE A 437 -11.86 -5.54 -0.29
CA ILE A 437 -10.84 -4.96 0.60
C ILE A 437 -10.17 -5.97 1.54
N ASP A 438 -10.62 -7.23 1.50
CA ASP A 438 -10.04 -8.37 2.21
C ASP A 438 -10.13 -9.61 1.31
N ALA A 439 -9.33 -10.62 1.59
CA ALA A 439 -9.31 -11.88 0.84
C ALA A 439 -10.66 -12.63 0.83
N SER A 440 -11.56 -12.35 1.77
CA SER A 440 -12.75 -13.19 2.00
C SER A 440 -14.03 -12.45 2.39
N ASN A 441 -13.99 -11.31 3.09
CA ASN A 441 -15.20 -10.79 3.76
C ASN A 441 -15.33 -9.25 3.82
N ASN A 442 -14.47 -8.50 3.12
CA ASN A 442 -14.41 -7.04 3.20
C ASN A 442 -14.32 -6.50 4.64
N SER A 443 -13.69 -7.25 5.55
CA SER A 443 -13.44 -6.81 6.92
C SER A 443 -12.15 -6.01 7.01
N PHE A 444 -12.16 -5.03 7.90
CA PHE A 444 -10.98 -4.32 8.38
C PHE A 444 -10.94 -4.41 9.91
N ASP A 445 -9.98 -5.13 10.47
CA ASP A 445 -9.85 -5.34 11.93
C ASP A 445 -8.68 -4.57 12.60
N GLY A 446 -7.89 -3.84 11.80
CA GLY A 446 -6.78 -3.00 12.26
C GLY A 446 -7.19 -1.63 12.84
N VAL A 447 -6.37 -0.60 12.62
CA VAL A 447 -6.65 0.79 13.02
C VAL A 447 -6.68 1.72 11.81
N ILE A 448 -7.70 2.56 11.71
CA ILE A 448 -7.75 3.69 10.75
C ILE A 448 -7.78 4.98 11.55
N ASP A 449 -6.77 5.82 11.36
CA ASP A 449 -6.67 7.17 11.90
C ASP A 449 -6.98 8.18 10.80
N VAL A 450 -8.11 8.89 10.88
CA VAL A 450 -8.41 9.99 9.96
C VAL A 450 -8.16 11.32 10.66
N GLY A 451 -7.06 11.97 10.27
CA GLY A 451 -6.57 13.18 10.93
C GLY A 451 -7.49 14.40 10.81
N GLY A 452 -7.21 15.43 11.59
CA GLY A 452 -8.03 16.65 11.70
C GLY A 452 -7.92 17.63 10.52
N GLY A 453 -7.02 17.43 9.56
CA GLY A 453 -6.83 18.35 8.42
C GLY A 453 -8.06 18.46 7.52
N LEU A 454 -8.30 19.60 6.88
CA LEU A 454 -9.53 19.84 6.10
C LEU A 454 -9.71 18.88 4.90
N ALA A 455 -8.63 18.29 4.40
CA ALA A 455 -8.65 17.36 3.27
C ALA A 455 -8.67 15.88 3.69
N ASN A 456 -8.42 15.58 4.98
CA ASN A 456 -8.22 14.21 5.46
C ASN A 456 -9.56 13.46 5.41
N ARG A 457 -9.64 12.45 4.56
CA ARG A 457 -10.88 11.68 4.35
C ARG A 457 -10.55 10.33 3.75
N LEU A 458 -11.21 9.28 4.21
CA LEU A 458 -11.30 8.00 3.52
C LEU A 458 -12.61 7.92 2.72
N THR A 459 -12.52 7.59 1.44
CA THR A 459 -13.65 7.25 0.58
C THR A 459 -13.42 5.83 0.07
N LEU A 460 -14.25 4.89 0.51
CA LEU A 460 -14.10 3.46 0.17
C LEU A 460 -15.30 3.00 -0.64
N ASN A 461 -15.08 2.69 -1.92
CA ASN A 461 -16.11 2.27 -2.86
C ASN A 461 -15.89 0.81 -3.22
N LEU A 462 -16.86 -0.03 -2.87
CA LEU A 462 -16.95 -1.40 -3.35
C LEU A 462 -17.64 -1.43 -4.71
N SER A 463 -17.13 -2.21 -5.66
CA SER A 463 -17.68 -2.29 -7.03
C SER A 463 -19.14 -2.75 -7.07
N ASN A 464 -19.55 -3.61 -6.13
CA ASN A 464 -20.94 -3.96 -5.94
C ASN A 464 -21.60 -2.96 -4.96
N PRO A 465 -22.54 -2.12 -5.41
CA PRO A 465 -23.16 -1.11 -4.56
C PRO A 465 -24.05 -1.67 -3.45
N ALA A 466 -24.38 -2.97 -3.51
CA ALA A 466 -25.14 -3.65 -2.46
C ALA A 466 -24.23 -4.24 -1.36
N ASP A 467 -22.91 -4.28 -1.57
CA ASP A 467 -21.97 -4.79 -0.59
C ASP A 467 -21.60 -3.71 0.43
N SER A 468 -21.31 -4.17 1.65
CA SER A 468 -20.74 -3.37 2.73
C SER A 468 -19.33 -3.82 3.05
N TRP A 469 -18.58 -2.96 3.72
CA TRP A 469 -17.32 -3.31 4.36
C TRP A 469 -17.47 -3.23 5.87
N GLN A 470 -16.76 -4.11 6.58
CA GLN A 470 -16.88 -4.24 8.03
C GLN A 470 -15.73 -3.54 8.74
N MET A 471 -16.03 -2.52 9.54
CA MET A 471 -15.06 -1.91 10.44
C MET A 471 -15.07 -2.67 11.77
N MET A 472 -14.28 -3.73 11.87
CA MET A 472 -14.15 -4.60 13.05
C MET A 472 -13.10 -4.10 14.04
N GLY A 473 -12.16 -3.27 13.56
CA GLY A 473 -11.07 -2.71 14.33
C GLY A 473 -11.39 -1.39 15.03
N THR A 474 -10.43 -0.47 15.03
CA THR A 474 -10.60 0.87 15.62
C THR A 474 -10.56 1.97 14.56
N LEU A 475 -11.60 2.78 14.49
CA LEU A 475 -11.71 3.95 13.62
C LEU A 475 -11.60 5.22 14.47
N ASN A 476 -10.51 5.96 14.33
CA ASN A 476 -10.28 7.21 15.02
C ASN A 476 -10.57 8.38 14.09
N LEU A 477 -11.47 9.26 14.49
CA LEU A 477 -11.94 10.38 13.68
C LEU A 477 -11.69 11.69 14.44
N SER A 478 -11.00 12.62 13.79
CA SER A 478 -10.81 13.97 14.31
C SER A 478 -11.62 14.99 13.51
N GLY A 479 -12.52 15.74 14.15
CA GLY A 479 -13.26 16.84 13.52
C GLY A 479 -12.48 18.14 13.42
N VAL A 480 -13.19 19.20 13.00
CA VAL A 480 -12.75 20.60 13.07
C VAL A 480 -13.90 21.42 13.65
N SER A 481 -13.66 22.12 14.75
CA SER A 481 -14.72 22.88 15.42
C SER A 481 -15.39 23.92 14.50
N GLY A 482 -16.72 23.83 14.42
CA GLY A 482 -17.57 24.73 13.64
C GLY A 482 -17.77 24.30 12.17
N ILE A 483 -17.19 23.18 11.73
CA ILE A 483 -17.28 22.70 10.36
C ILE A 483 -17.41 21.18 10.35
N TYR A 484 -18.55 20.67 9.90
CA TYR A 484 -18.70 19.24 9.63
C TYR A 484 -17.85 18.82 8.42
N ILE A 485 -16.74 18.14 8.70
CA ILE A 485 -15.90 17.54 7.67
C ILE A 485 -16.32 16.08 7.46
N THR A 486 -16.61 15.71 6.22
CA THR A 486 -16.81 14.30 5.85
C THR A 486 -15.50 13.56 5.99
N ARG A 487 -15.42 12.64 6.97
CA ARG A 487 -14.25 11.79 7.22
C ARG A 487 -14.34 10.43 6.54
N ILE A 488 -15.56 9.91 6.41
CA ILE A 488 -15.84 8.63 5.75
C ILE A 488 -16.94 8.82 4.71
N ALA A 489 -16.71 8.30 3.51
CA ALA A 489 -17.64 8.28 2.39
C ALA A 489 -17.51 6.97 1.60
N GLY A 490 -18.44 6.73 0.67
CA GLY A 490 -18.44 5.59 -0.23
C GLY A 490 -19.51 4.54 0.12
N SER A 491 -19.19 3.26 -0.06
CA SER A 491 -20.06 2.12 0.23
C SER A 491 -20.43 2.04 1.71
N GLN A 492 -21.50 1.30 2.00
CA GLN A 492 -21.99 1.09 3.36
C GLN A 492 -20.88 0.53 4.27
N MET A 493 -20.74 1.14 5.46
CA MET A 493 -19.82 0.72 6.51
C MET A 493 -20.59 0.04 7.64
N ASP A 494 -20.32 -1.23 7.89
CA ASP A 494 -20.87 -1.96 9.04
C ASP A 494 -19.83 -1.99 10.16
N VAL A 495 -20.10 -1.30 11.26
CA VAL A 495 -19.17 -1.16 12.38
C VAL A 495 -19.46 -2.26 13.40
N GLY A 496 -18.53 -3.21 13.56
CA GLY A 496 -18.52 -4.16 14.67
C GLY A 496 -17.48 -3.80 15.75
N GLY A 497 -16.55 -2.91 15.43
CA GLY A 497 -15.46 -2.47 16.30
C GLY A 497 -15.73 -1.16 17.03
N THR A 498 -14.67 -0.38 17.23
CA THR A 498 -14.70 0.89 17.97
C THR A 498 -14.59 2.10 17.05
N VAL A 499 -15.42 3.12 17.27
CA VAL A 499 -15.31 4.45 16.65
C VAL A 499 -15.00 5.47 17.73
N ASN A 500 -13.85 6.13 17.63
CA ASN A 500 -13.45 7.21 18.54
C ASN A 500 -13.60 8.56 17.83
N VAL A 501 -14.30 9.50 18.47
CA VAL A 501 -14.58 10.82 17.91
C VAL A 501 -13.94 11.90 18.78
N ALA A 502 -12.90 12.54 18.22
CA ALA A 502 -12.15 13.62 18.84
C ALA A 502 -12.31 14.93 18.05
N ASN A 503 -11.98 16.05 18.68
CA ASN A 503 -11.82 17.36 18.02
C ASN A 503 -13.07 17.92 17.29
N ALA A 504 -14.26 17.75 17.88
CA ALA A 504 -15.55 18.30 17.41
C ALA A 504 -16.06 17.71 16.08
N ASP A 505 -16.87 18.46 15.34
CA ASP A 505 -17.76 18.10 14.23
C ASP A 505 -17.15 17.13 13.19
N VAL A 506 -17.57 15.87 13.24
CA VAL A 506 -17.24 14.80 12.28
C VAL A 506 -18.50 14.42 11.49
N ASN A 507 -18.36 14.24 10.18
CA ASN A 507 -19.44 13.75 9.33
C ASN A 507 -19.08 12.42 8.67
N LEU A 508 -20.05 11.52 8.61
CA LEU A 508 -20.01 10.27 7.85
C LEU A 508 -21.10 10.34 6.78
N SER A 509 -20.70 10.42 5.52
CA SER A 509 -21.64 10.46 4.39
C SER A 509 -21.90 9.07 3.79
N ALA A 510 -21.09 8.07 4.14
CA ALA A 510 -21.43 6.68 3.88
C ALA A 510 -22.65 6.26 4.72
N SER A 511 -23.43 5.29 4.23
CA SER A 511 -24.41 4.61 5.08
C SER A 511 -23.67 3.83 6.18
N VAL A 512 -24.21 3.82 7.39
CA VAL A 512 -23.57 3.20 8.56
C VAL A 512 -24.51 2.29 9.31
N THR A 513 -24.09 1.04 9.55
CA THR A 513 -24.75 0.16 10.52
C THR A 513 -23.84 -0.03 11.71
N LEU A 514 -24.24 0.42 12.89
CA LEU A 514 -23.59 0.06 14.15
C LEU A 514 -24.14 -1.30 14.60
N LEU A 515 -23.31 -2.34 14.47
CA LEU A 515 -23.66 -3.72 14.81
C LEU A 515 -23.69 -3.93 16.34
N ASP A 516 -24.17 -5.10 16.75
CA ASP A 516 -24.13 -5.50 18.16
C ASP A 516 -22.69 -5.53 18.69
N ASN A 517 -22.48 -4.96 19.88
CA ASN A 517 -21.19 -4.80 20.56
C ASN A 517 -20.22 -3.79 19.91
N SER A 518 -20.65 -3.04 18.90
CA SER A 518 -19.90 -1.87 18.45
C SER A 518 -19.80 -0.82 19.56
N VAL A 519 -18.73 -0.02 19.57
CA VAL A 519 -18.48 0.99 20.60
C VAL A 519 -18.26 2.34 19.95
N VAL A 520 -18.97 3.37 20.41
CA VAL A 520 -18.72 4.77 20.01
C VAL A 520 -18.24 5.56 21.22
N ASN A 521 -17.06 6.15 21.13
CA ASN A 521 -16.46 6.95 22.20
C ASN A 521 -16.36 8.42 21.79
N PHE A 522 -17.00 9.29 22.57
CA PHE A 522 -16.87 10.74 22.45
C PHE A 522 -15.79 11.25 23.41
N ALA A 523 -14.68 11.75 22.86
CA ALA A 523 -13.54 12.20 23.65
C ALA A 523 -13.83 13.45 24.51
N ALA A 524 -14.80 14.27 24.11
CA ALA A 524 -15.22 15.47 24.85
C ALA A 524 -16.73 15.71 24.71
N SER A 525 -17.29 16.59 25.54
CA SER A 525 -18.70 17.02 25.42
C SER A 525 -18.98 17.80 24.13
N THR A 526 -17.93 18.29 23.46
CA THR A 526 -17.99 18.98 22.17
C THR A 526 -17.77 18.04 20.99
N SER A 527 -17.49 16.76 21.21
CA SER A 527 -17.39 15.78 20.12
C SER A 527 -18.79 15.56 19.53
N ASP A 528 -18.91 15.71 18.21
CA ASP A 528 -20.16 15.58 17.48
C ASP A 528 -19.94 14.62 16.30
N LEU A 529 -20.76 13.56 16.24
CA LEU A 529 -20.75 12.58 15.18
C LEU A 529 -22.05 12.67 14.38
N ARG A 530 -21.94 13.21 13.17
CA ARG A 530 -23.05 13.36 12.24
C ARG A 530 -23.09 12.25 11.21
N PHE A 531 -24.24 11.63 11.06
CA PHE A 531 -24.56 10.73 9.95
C PHE A 531 -25.36 11.48 8.89
N SER A 532 -24.82 11.50 7.67
CA SER A 532 -25.52 11.99 6.48
C SER A 532 -25.98 10.85 5.56
N GLY A 533 -25.38 9.66 5.65
CA GLY A 533 -25.92 8.47 4.99
C GLY A 533 -27.02 7.80 5.80
N ALA A 534 -27.69 6.79 5.23
CA ALA A 534 -28.64 5.96 5.97
C ALA A 534 -27.94 5.31 7.17
N SER A 535 -28.51 5.44 8.36
CA SER A 535 -27.90 4.92 9.58
C SER A 535 -28.82 3.97 10.35
N THR A 536 -28.24 2.88 10.85
CA THR A 536 -28.92 1.88 11.67
C THR A 536 -28.08 1.59 12.91
N ILE A 537 -28.71 1.56 14.09
CA ILE A 537 -28.03 1.27 15.36
C ILE A 537 -28.68 0.05 16.00
N HIS A 538 -27.92 -1.03 16.17
CA HIS A 538 -28.41 -2.26 16.81
C HIS A 538 -28.38 -2.17 18.35
N ALA A 539 -29.18 -3.03 19.00
CA ALA A 539 -29.54 -2.92 20.41
C ALA A 539 -28.33 -2.96 21.36
N ALA A 540 -27.27 -3.67 20.99
CA ALA A 540 -26.07 -3.82 21.83
C ALA A 540 -24.91 -2.89 21.43
N ALA A 541 -25.16 -1.82 20.67
CA ALA A 541 -24.16 -0.77 20.45
C ALA A 541 -23.96 0.06 21.73
N ASP A 542 -22.71 0.27 22.14
CA ASP A 542 -22.33 1.00 23.35
C ASP A 542 -21.84 2.42 23.03
N PHE A 543 -22.17 3.37 23.89
CA PHE A 543 -21.84 4.79 23.71
C PHE A 543 -21.25 5.37 24.99
N ASN A 544 -20.04 5.92 24.86
CA ASN A 544 -19.29 6.48 25.97
C ASN A 544 -19.00 7.97 25.77
N GLY A 545 -19.08 8.75 26.85
CA GLY A 545 -18.81 10.19 26.85
C GLY A 545 -20.06 11.05 26.68
N GLN A 546 -19.87 12.38 26.65
CA GLN A 546 -20.95 13.39 26.72
C GLN A 546 -21.28 14.05 25.36
N GLY A 547 -20.73 13.51 24.27
CA GLY A 547 -20.84 14.09 22.93
C GLY A 547 -22.27 14.09 22.37
N LEU A 548 -22.39 14.42 21.10
CA LEU A 548 -23.66 14.47 20.37
C LEU A 548 -23.62 13.46 19.22
N LEU A 549 -24.66 12.63 19.13
CA LEU A 549 -24.96 11.88 17.93
C LEU A 549 -25.98 12.67 17.11
N HIS A 550 -25.72 12.84 15.83
CA HIS A 550 -26.47 13.75 15.00
C HIS A 550 -26.99 13.06 13.71
N ASN A 551 -28.31 13.04 13.53
CA ASN A 551 -28.98 12.65 12.29
C ASN A 551 -29.22 13.88 11.40
N ASN A 552 -28.47 13.99 10.30
CA ASN A 552 -28.45 15.17 9.42
C ASN A 552 -29.78 15.40 8.66
N ALA A 553 -30.15 16.67 8.44
CA ALA A 553 -31.35 17.05 7.67
C ALA A 553 -31.36 16.49 6.25
N ASP A 554 -30.23 16.63 5.54
CA ASP A 554 -30.08 16.19 4.15
C ASP A 554 -29.77 14.68 4.02
N GLY A 555 -29.84 13.93 5.12
CA GLY A 555 -29.49 12.51 5.13
C GLY A 555 -30.66 11.56 4.83
N ASP A 556 -30.33 10.28 4.60
CA ASP A 556 -31.33 9.24 4.30
C ASP A 556 -32.09 8.73 5.55
N GLY A 557 -31.75 9.26 6.72
CA GLY A 557 -32.40 9.00 8.00
C GLY A 557 -31.67 7.99 8.90
N MET A 558 -32.18 7.87 10.12
CA MET A 558 -31.64 7.05 11.19
C MET A 558 -32.71 6.12 11.77
N GLN A 559 -32.33 4.86 12.00
CA GLN A 559 -33.14 3.88 12.73
C GLN A 559 -32.36 3.37 13.94
N ILE A 560 -32.99 3.39 15.12
CA ILE A 560 -32.35 2.94 16.35
C ILE A 560 -33.16 1.78 16.93
N ALA A 561 -32.52 0.64 17.15
CA ALA A 561 -33.15 -0.52 17.76
C ALA A 561 -33.62 -0.24 19.19
N GLY A 562 -34.67 -0.95 19.61
CA GLY A 562 -35.05 -1.00 21.01
C GLY A 562 -33.93 -1.61 21.86
N GLY A 563 -33.68 -1.04 23.03
CA GLY A 563 -32.63 -1.44 23.96
C GLY A 563 -31.38 -0.56 23.92
N VAL A 564 -31.21 0.27 22.89
CA VAL A 564 -30.04 1.16 22.77
C VAL A 564 -30.03 2.22 23.88
N ASN A 565 -28.86 2.40 24.50
CA ASN A 565 -28.62 3.40 25.53
C ASN A 565 -27.39 4.25 25.16
N LEU A 566 -27.61 5.53 24.88
CA LEU A 566 -26.55 6.50 24.56
C LEU A 566 -25.79 7.00 25.80
N GLY A 567 -26.15 6.54 27.01
CA GLY A 567 -25.49 6.90 28.25
C GLY A 567 -25.55 8.41 28.53
N GLN A 568 -24.40 9.08 28.48
CA GLN A 568 -24.31 10.53 28.67
C GLN A 568 -24.35 11.33 27.35
N ALA A 569 -24.39 10.65 26.20
CA ALA A 569 -24.46 11.30 24.90
C ALA A 569 -25.88 11.82 24.60
N GLY A 570 -25.94 12.93 23.86
CA GLY A 570 -27.17 13.46 23.30
C GLY A 570 -27.50 12.88 21.94
N LEU A 571 -28.75 13.08 21.51
CA LEU A 571 -29.22 12.80 20.16
C LEU A 571 -29.86 14.05 19.56
N ALA A 572 -29.32 14.54 18.45
CA ALA A 572 -29.91 15.60 17.64
C ALA A 572 -30.49 15.00 16.36
N ASN A 573 -31.75 15.35 16.08
CA ASN A 573 -32.48 14.91 14.90
C ASN A 573 -32.85 16.11 14.04
N GLU A 574 -32.17 16.24 12.90
CA GLU A 574 -32.53 17.21 11.87
C GLU A 574 -33.24 16.55 10.67
N GLY A 575 -33.15 15.21 10.55
CA GLY A 575 -33.75 14.43 9.46
C GLY A 575 -34.89 13.51 9.91
N ARG A 576 -34.96 12.32 9.29
CA ARG A 576 -35.92 11.27 9.69
C ARG A 576 -35.30 10.33 10.71
N LEU A 577 -35.89 10.24 11.90
CA LEU A 577 -35.50 9.33 12.97
C LEU A 577 -36.64 8.35 13.28
N ALA A 578 -36.34 7.05 13.34
CA ALA A 578 -37.26 6.03 13.82
C ALA A 578 -36.71 5.36 15.09
N ILE A 579 -37.57 5.23 16.12
CA ILE A 579 -37.26 4.47 17.34
C ILE A 579 -37.93 3.11 17.25
N GLY A 580 -37.11 2.08 17.16
CA GLY A 580 -37.50 0.70 16.85
C GLY A 580 -37.07 0.30 15.43
N LEU A 581 -36.53 -0.92 15.27
CA LEU A 581 -36.23 -1.52 13.96
C LEU A 581 -37.44 -2.33 13.48
N ALA A 582 -38.40 -1.63 12.86
CA ALA A 582 -39.68 -2.19 12.40
C ALA A 582 -40.59 -2.78 13.51
N ALA A 583 -40.26 -2.58 14.78
CA ALA A 583 -41.05 -2.99 15.93
C ALA A 583 -40.82 -2.02 17.11
N PRO A 584 -41.76 -1.94 18.08
CA PRO A 584 -41.62 -1.17 19.31
C PRO A 584 -40.31 -1.44 20.06
N GLY A 585 -39.82 -0.40 20.74
CA GLY A 585 -38.57 -0.47 21.49
C GLY A 585 -38.33 0.80 22.32
N GLN A 586 -37.54 0.69 23.39
CA GLN A 586 -37.08 1.87 24.14
C GLN A 586 -35.68 2.26 23.72
N VAL A 587 -35.46 3.55 23.48
CA VAL A 587 -34.12 4.14 23.31
C VAL A 587 -33.91 5.14 24.42
N SER A 588 -32.74 5.08 25.08
CA SER A 588 -32.37 6.00 26.16
C SER A 588 -31.28 6.95 25.71
N VAL A 589 -31.46 8.25 25.93
CA VAL A 589 -30.49 9.31 25.61
C VAL A 589 -30.32 10.25 26.79
N ASN A 590 -29.23 10.99 26.85
CA ASN A 590 -29.07 12.02 27.89
C ASN A 590 -29.96 13.22 27.62
N ARG A 591 -29.97 13.72 26.38
CA ARG A 591 -30.72 14.89 25.90
C ARG A 591 -31.18 14.63 24.46
N PHE A 592 -32.30 15.21 24.07
CA PHE A 592 -32.84 15.07 22.72
C PHE A 592 -33.22 16.43 22.14
N SER A 593 -32.90 16.65 20.87
CA SER A 593 -33.43 17.76 20.08
C SER A 593 -33.97 17.26 18.75
N SER A 594 -35.12 17.77 18.34
CA SER A 594 -35.70 17.61 17.01
C SER A 594 -35.88 19.00 16.41
N ASP A 595 -35.47 19.18 15.15
CA ASP A 595 -35.58 20.44 14.42
C ASP A 595 -36.91 20.53 13.64
N ALA A 596 -37.23 21.73 13.14
CA ALA A 596 -38.51 22.05 12.50
C ALA A 596 -38.83 21.20 11.26
N ASP A 597 -37.81 20.80 10.49
CA ASP A 597 -37.99 19.95 9.31
C ASP A 597 -37.81 18.45 9.62
N ALA A 598 -37.47 18.11 10.86
CA ALA A 598 -37.19 16.76 11.27
C ALA A 598 -38.48 15.95 11.50
N SER A 599 -38.37 14.62 11.41
CA SER A 599 -39.47 13.71 11.76
C SER A 599 -39.03 12.65 12.76
N LEU A 600 -39.89 12.37 13.73
CA LEU A 600 -39.75 11.29 14.70
C LEU A 600 -40.83 10.24 14.44
N HIS A 601 -40.43 9.00 14.14
CA HIS A 601 -41.34 7.89 13.85
C HIS A 601 -41.43 6.89 15.02
N MET A 602 -42.65 6.64 15.51
CA MET A 602 -42.97 5.79 16.66
C MET A 602 -43.93 4.65 16.28
N PHE A 603 -43.71 3.45 16.84
CA PHE A 603 -44.63 2.32 16.74
C PHE A 603 -45.54 2.21 17.97
N ILE A 604 -46.83 1.94 17.78
CA ILE A 604 -47.83 1.79 18.86
C ILE A 604 -48.53 0.44 18.71
N GLY A 605 -48.30 -0.50 19.62
CA GLY A 605 -48.88 -1.85 19.60
C GLY A 605 -49.49 -2.32 20.92
N GLY A 606 -49.51 -1.46 21.93
CA GLY A 606 -50.02 -1.71 23.28
C GLY A 606 -49.56 -0.61 24.21
N THR A 607 -49.85 -0.70 25.52
CA THR A 607 -49.67 0.41 26.46
C THR A 607 -48.34 0.38 27.21
N THR A 608 -47.55 -0.69 27.07
CA THR A 608 -46.28 -0.86 27.79
C THR A 608 -45.10 -0.22 27.04
N PRO A 609 -44.49 0.87 27.57
CA PRO A 609 -43.34 1.54 26.94
C PRO A 609 -42.16 0.60 26.75
N GLY A 610 -41.58 0.63 25.56
CA GLY A 610 -40.36 -0.09 25.21
C GLY A 610 -40.55 -1.54 24.79
N THR A 611 -41.73 -2.13 25.01
CA THR A 611 -42.05 -3.50 24.59
C THR A 611 -43.23 -3.55 23.62
N GLU A 612 -44.30 -2.81 23.91
CA GLU A 612 -45.52 -2.78 23.08
C GLU A 612 -45.64 -1.44 22.32
N LEU A 613 -45.02 -0.36 22.82
CA LEU A 613 -44.92 0.92 22.11
C LEU A 613 -43.47 1.45 22.11
N SER A 614 -43.11 2.18 21.06
CA SER A 614 -41.82 2.88 20.97
C SER A 614 -41.75 3.99 22.03
N ASN A 615 -40.63 4.02 22.75
CA ASN A 615 -40.42 5.01 23.80
C ASN A 615 -39.03 5.64 23.70
N LEU A 616 -38.97 6.97 23.70
CA LEU A 616 -37.73 7.73 23.86
C LEU A 616 -37.61 8.20 25.32
N LEU A 617 -36.63 7.64 26.04
CA LEU A 617 -36.32 8.03 27.42
C LEU A 617 -35.17 9.04 27.44
N VAL A 618 -35.47 10.28 27.81
CA VAL A 618 -34.47 11.35 27.99
C VAL A 618 -34.09 11.45 29.46
N THR A 619 -32.92 10.94 29.82
CA THR A 619 -32.57 10.60 31.21
C THR A 619 -32.03 11.76 32.05
N GLY A 620 -31.39 12.76 31.44
CA GLY A 620 -30.68 13.82 32.18
C GLY A 620 -31.06 15.25 31.79
N GLY A 621 -31.05 15.54 30.49
CA GLY A 621 -31.39 16.83 29.90
C GLY A 621 -32.86 16.94 29.49
N THR A 622 -33.13 17.88 28.59
CA THR A 622 -34.48 18.13 28.06
C THR A 622 -34.73 17.35 26.78
N ALA A 623 -36.01 17.06 26.52
CA ALA A 623 -36.50 16.74 25.19
C ALA A 623 -37.00 18.03 24.52
N GLN A 624 -36.22 18.57 23.59
CA GLN A 624 -36.64 19.69 22.75
C GLN A 624 -37.33 19.16 21.50
N LEU A 625 -38.56 19.60 21.26
CA LEU A 625 -39.44 19.08 20.24
C LEU A 625 -39.82 20.18 19.25
N ASP A 626 -39.76 19.82 17.98
CA ASP A 626 -40.18 20.58 16.82
C ASP A 626 -40.47 19.57 15.68
N GLY A 627 -41.02 20.04 14.57
CA GLY A 627 -41.23 19.23 13.36
C GLY A 627 -42.35 18.19 13.49
N THR A 628 -42.18 17.04 12.86
CA THR A 628 -43.27 16.07 12.65
C THR A 628 -43.16 14.82 13.53
N LEU A 629 -44.23 14.49 14.27
CA LEU A 629 -44.42 13.17 14.86
C LEU A 629 -45.16 12.26 13.89
N SER A 630 -44.55 11.15 13.49
CA SER A 630 -45.18 10.13 12.64
C SER A 630 -45.46 8.86 13.42
N LEU A 631 -46.68 8.36 13.31
CA LEU A 631 -47.12 7.19 14.07
C LEU A 631 -47.41 6.00 13.14
N SER A 632 -47.21 4.79 13.66
CA SER A 632 -47.65 3.54 13.01
C SER A 632 -48.20 2.58 14.04
N LEU A 633 -49.32 1.93 13.73
CA LEU A 633 -49.79 0.83 14.55
C LEU A 633 -48.89 -0.38 14.32
N PHE A 634 -48.56 -1.09 15.39
CA PHE A 634 -47.82 -2.33 15.36
C PHE A 634 -48.69 -3.44 15.93
N ASP A 635 -48.79 -4.54 15.21
CA ASP A 635 -49.53 -5.71 15.64
C ASP A 635 -48.60 -6.92 15.55
N ASP A 636 -48.36 -7.57 16.68
CA ASP A 636 -47.54 -8.79 16.78
C ASP A 636 -48.35 -10.07 16.46
N GLY A 637 -49.57 -9.91 15.95
CA GLY A 637 -50.53 -10.98 15.67
C GLY A 637 -51.62 -11.11 16.73
N GLY A 638 -51.62 -10.23 17.74
CA GLY A 638 -52.65 -10.11 18.77
C GLY A 638 -53.92 -9.37 18.35
N GLY A 639 -53.92 -8.69 17.21
CA GLY A 639 -55.05 -7.90 16.72
C GLY A 639 -55.19 -6.56 17.46
N PHE A 640 -54.08 -5.87 17.70
CA PHE A 640 -54.07 -4.59 18.40
C PHE A 640 -54.93 -3.53 17.70
N ALA A 641 -55.83 -2.91 18.45
CA ALA A 641 -56.61 -1.75 18.04
C ALA A 641 -56.73 -0.78 19.23
N PRO A 642 -56.31 0.48 19.11
CA PRO A 642 -56.45 1.47 20.18
C PRO A 642 -57.93 1.71 20.55
N GLU A 643 -58.25 1.77 21.84
CA GLU A 643 -59.59 2.07 22.35
C GLU A 643 -59.68 3.52 22.86
N LEU A 644 -60.89 4.09 22.85
CA LEU A 644 -61.13 5.46 23.33
C LEU A 644 -60.66 5.59 24.80
N GLY A 645 -59.82 6.58 25.07
CA GLY A 645 -59.26 6.84 26.40
C GLY A 645 -57.92 6.15 26.68
N ASP A 646 -57.43 5.28 25.79
CA ASP A 646 -56.10 4.68 25.93
C ASP A 646 -55.00 5.76 25.92
N GLN A 647 -53.92 5.48 26.65
CA GLN A 647 -52.78 6.39 26.80
C GLN A 647 -51.45 5.69 26.49
N PHE A 648 -50.61 6.36 25.72
CA PHE A 648 -49.33 5.84 25.25
C PHE A 648 -48.21 6.87 25.49
N ALA A 649 -47.36 6.63 26.49
CA ALA A 649 -46.23 7.52 26.80
C ALA A 649 -45.06 7.27 25.84
N ILE A 650 -44.96 8.07 24.78
CA ILE A 650 -43.96 7.91 23.71
C ILE A 650 -42.64 8.61 24.01
N ILE A 651 -42.63 9.66 24.83
CA ILE A 651 -41.41 10.32 25.31
C ILE A 651 -41.51 10.50 26.82
N THR A 652 -40.47 10.10 27.54
CA THR A 652 -40.34 10.36 28.99
C THR A 652 -39.09 11.20 29.21
N ALA A 653 -39.22 12.41 29.77
CA ALA A 653 -38.14 13.36 29.93
C ALA A 653 -38.20 14.05 31.31
N PRO A 654 -37.65 13.45 32.39
CA PRO A 654 -37.68 14.05 33.73
C PRO A 654 -36.99 15.41 33.82
N GLY A 655 -36.03 15.69 32.94
CA GLY A 655 -35.35 16.99 32.83
C GLY A 655 -36.18 18.09 32.13
N GLY A 656 -37.31 17.74 31.52
CA GLY A 656 -38.25 18.67 30.92
C GLY A 656 -38.57 18.37 29.45
N VAL A 657 -39.81 18.65 29.05
CA VAL A 657 -40.22 18.75 27.63
C VAL A 657 -40.28 20.23 27.25
N VAL A 658 -39.65 20.58 26.13
CA VAL A 658 -39.60 21.95 25.60
C VAL A 658 -40.10 21.94 24.16
N GLY A 659 -41.02 22.83 23.82
CA GLY A 659 -41.65 22.83 22.49
C GLY A 659 -42.72 21.75 22.32
N GLN A 660 -43.22 21.61 21.10
CA GLN A 660 -44.25 20.65 20.68
C GLN A 660 -43.94 20.25 19.23
N PHE A 661 -44.43 19.09 18.79
CA PHE A 661 -44.43 18.77 17.36
C PHE A 661 -45.42 19.67 16.62
N ASP A 662 -44.98 20.27 15.52
CA ASP A 662 -45.78 21.11 14.64
C ASP A 662 -46.83 20.31 13.88
N GLN A 663 -46.54 19.05 13.57
CA GLN A 663 -47.42 18.15 12.83
C GLN A 663 -47.46 16.76 13.45
N VAL A 664 -48.63 16.13 13.40
CA VAL A 664 -48.85 14.75 13.85
C VAL A 664 -49.46 13.95 12.70
N VAL A 665 -48.72 12.98 12.18
CA VAL A 665 -49.19 12.06 11.14
C VAL A 665 -49.79 10.84 11.82
N GLN A 666 -51.13 10.75 11.75
CA GLN A 666 -51.91 9.62 12.27
C GLN A 666 -51.55 8.30 11.56
N PRO A 667 -51.59 7.15 12.25
CA PRO A 667 -51.23 5.89 11.64
C PRO A 667 -52.32 5.35 10.72
N LEU A 668 -51.91 4.60 9.69
CA LEU A 668 -52.85 3.77 8.93
C LEU A 668 -53.43 2.68 9.84
N GLY A 669 -54.71 2.38 9.69
CA GLY A 669 -55.40 1.36 10.49
C GLY A 669 -56.01 1.85 11.81
N MET A 670 -56.00 3.15 12.09
CA MET A 670 -56.77 3.69 13.21
C MET A 670 -58.25 3.29 13.11
N PRO A 671 -58.88 2.84 14.22
CA PRO A 671 -60.31 2.57 14.23
C PRO A 671 -61.12 3.80 13.78
N THR A 672 -62.16 3.55 13.00
CA THR A 672 -62.98 4.63 12.42
C THR A 672 -63.50 5.57 13.50
N GLY A 673 -63.21 6.85 13.35
CA GLY A 673 -63.66 7.90 14.25
C GLY A 673 -62.74 8.15 15.44
N LEU A 674 -61.61 7.44 15.56
CA LEU A 674 -60.56 7.67 16.56
C LEU A 674 -59.32 8.32 15.95
N LEU A 675 -58.59 9.06 16.79
CA LEU A 675 -57.29 9.66 16.48
C LEU A 675 -56.39 9.65 17.72
N PHE A 676 -55.09 9.85 17.53
CA PHE A 676 -54.17 10.18 18.62
C PHE A 676 -54.10 11.70 18.79
N GLU A 677 -54.54 12.19 19.93
CA GLU A 677 -54.28 13.55 20.41
C GLU A 677 -52.96 13.53 21.20
N VAL A 678 -52.08 14.51 20.98
CA VAL A 678 -50.79 14.58 21.69
C VAL A 678 -50.93 15.50 22.90
N GLN A 679 -50.74 14.93 24.08
CA GLN A 679 -50.68 15.66 25.33
C GLN A 679 -49.23 15.89 25.76
N TYR A 680 -48.84 17.16 25.84
CA TYR A 680 -47.53 17.58 26.35
C TYR A 680 -47.64 17.92 27.83
N THR A 681 -46.94 17.17 28.66
CA THR A 681 -46.79 17.44 30.09
C THR A 681 -45.37 17.97 30.36
N PRO A 682 -45.08 18.52 31.55
CA PRO A 682 -43.74 19.01 31.86
C PRO A 682 -42.62 17.98 31.68
N THR A 683 -42.92 16.67 31.77
CA THR A 683 -41.92 15.60 31.77
C THR A 683 -42.25 14.43 30.85
N SER A 684 -43.29 14.52 30.02
CA SER A 684 -43.74 13.41 29.17
C SER A 684 -44.56 13.90 27.97
N VAL A 685 -44.43 13.18 26.85
CA VAL A 685 -45.33 13.28 25.70
C VAL A 685 -46.17 12.00 25.66
N VAL A 686 -47.48 12.18 25.81
CA VAL A 686 -48.45 11.08 25.87
C VAL A 686 -49.41 11.21 24.70
N LEU A 687 -49.59 10.13 23.95
CA LEU A 687 -50.70 10.03 23.01
C LEU A 687 -51.94 9.61 23.79
N PHE A 688 -53.01 10.37 23.66
CA PHE A 688 -54.33 10.03 24.16
C PHE A 688 -55.20 9.63 22.97
N VAL A 689 -55.88 8.49 23.06
CA VAL A 689 -56.87 8.12 22.04
C VAL A 689 -58.12 8.93 22.29
N ASP A 690 -58.38 9.88 21.42
CA ASP A 690 -59.62 10.64 21.40
C ASP A 690 -60.45 10.25 20.18
N ASN A 691 -61.68 10.74 20.14
CA ASN A 691 -62.50 10.64 18.96
C ASN A 691 -62.39 11.90 18.08
N THR A 692 -62.87 11.75 16.85
CA THR A 692 -62.90 12.81 15.83
C THR A 692 -64.10 13.75 15.97
N PHE A 693 -64.93 13.60 17.01
CA PHE A 693 -66.14 14.38 17.21
C PHE A 693 -65.85 15.62 18.07
N GLU A 694 -65.75 16.76 17.41
CA GLU A 694 -65.51 18.08 18.03
C GLU A 694 -66.50 18.44 19.17
N ALA A 695 -67.72 17.88 19.15
CA ALA A 695 -68.77 18.18 20.13
C ALA A 695 -69.03 17.08 21.16
N ASP A 696 -68.18 16.06 21.24
CA ASP A 696 -68.19 15.06 22.32
C ASP A 696 -67.42 15.61 23.54
N PHE A 697 -68.08 16.51 24.25
CA PHE A 697 -67.48 17.27 25.35
C PHE A 697 -67.26 16.43 26.62
N ASN A 698 -67.99 15.33 26.79
CA ASN A 698 -67.77 14.42 27.91
C ASN A 698 -66.82 13.25 27.56
N ARG A 699 -66.40 13.15 26.29
CA ARG A 699 -65.47 12.15 25.74
C ARG A 699 -65.96 10.71 25.95
N ASP A 700 -67.26 10.46 25.86
CA ASP A 700 -67.85 9.11 26.01
C ASP A 700 -68.03 8.37 24.68
N GLY A 701 -67.63 8.99 23.57
CA GLY A 701 -67.67 8.44 22.21
C GLY A 701 -68.99 8.68 21.49
N VAL A 702 -69.96 9.40 22.09
CA VAL A 702 -71.28 9.67 21.49
C VAL A 702 -71.75 11.11 21.76
N VAL A 703 -71.94 11.90 20.70
CA VAL A 703 -72.44 13.29 20.83
C VAL A 703 -73.94 13.30 21.13
N ASN A 704 -74.31 13.56 22.38
CA ASN A 704 -75.68 13.47 22.88
C ASN A 704 -76.04 14.57 23.90
N GLY A 705 -77.15 14.36 24.63
CA GLY A 705 -77.63 15.32 25.64
C GLY A 705 -76.70 15.51 26.84
N ASN A 706 -75.79 14.56 27.10
CA ASN A 706 -74.76 14.68 28.13
C ASN A 706 -73.70 15.71 27.73
N ASP A 707 -73.30 15.76 26.46
CA ASP A 707 -72.39 16.79 25.93
C ASP A 707 -73.04 18.16 26.00
N LEU A 708 -74.33 18.25 25.66
CA LEU A 708 -75.07 19.50 25.81
C LEU A 708 -75.06 20.00 27.26
N ALA A 709 -75.07 19.11 28.24
CA ALA A 709 -74.96 19.49 29.64
C ALA A 709 -73.56 20.07 29.96
N VAL A 710 -72.49 19.50 29.38
CA VAL A 710 -71.13 20.04 29.49
C VAL A 710 -71.02 21.41 28.82
N TRP A 711 -71.53 21.56 27.59
CA TRP A 711 -71.55 22.85 26.90
C TRP A 711 -72.33 23.93 27.66
N ASN A 712 -73.51 23.61 28.20
CA ASN A 712 -74.28 24.57 29.00
C ASN A 712 -73.52 25.03 30.25
N ALA A 713 -72.68 24.17 30.84
CA ALA A 713 -71.86 24.51 31.99
C ALA A 713 -70.62 25.37 31.61
N ALA A 714 -70.11 25.22 30.38
CA ALA A 714 -68.97 25.96 29.85
C ALA A 714 -69.36 27.30 29.19
N TYR A 715 -70.61 27.44 28.72
CA TYR A 715 -71.09 28.58 27.93
C TYR A 715 -70.79 29.94 28.57
N GLY A 716 -69.93 30.74 27.94
CA GLY A 716 -69.51 32.06 28.44
C GLY A 716 -68.70 32.03 29.75
N VAL A 717 -68.25 30.85 30.19
CA VAL A 717 -67.48 30.65 31.43
C VAL A 717 -66.01 30.32 31.13
N ASN A 718 -65.78 29.36 30.24
CA ASN A 718 -64.45 28.89 29.84
C ASN A 718 -64.53 28.29 28.43
N ASN A 719 -63.47 27.58 28.00
CA ASN A 719 -63.36 26.95 26.69
C ASN A 719 -63.52 25.42 26.73
N TYR A 720 -64.09 24.84 27.79
CA TYR A 720 -64.19 23.37 27.91
C TYR A 720 -65.12 22.73 26.88
N ALA A 721 -66.01 23.50 26.24
CA ALA A 721 -66.89 23.04 25.18
C ALA A 721 -66.76 23.90 23.92
N ASP A 722 -65.52 24.29 23.62
CA ASP A 722 -65.11 25.00 22.41
C ASP A 722 -64.89 23.98 21.28
N ALA A 723 -65.96 23.71 20.53
CA ALA A 723 -65.96 22.73 19.45
C ALA A 723 -65.40 23.30 18.13
N ASN A 724 -65.30 24.62 17.98
CA ASN A 724 -64.73 25.23 16.79
C ASN A 724 -63.25 25.68 16.97
N ASN A 725 -62.69 25.47 18.16
CA ASN A 725 -61.34 25.84 18.58
C ASN A 725 -61.03 27.35 18.45
N ASP A 726 -62.00 28.24 18.69
CA ASP A 726 -61.81 29.70 18.65
C ASP A 726 -61.44 30.33 20.01
N GLY A 727 -61.35 29.50 21.05
CA GLY A 727 -60.93 29.84 22.39
C GLY A 727 -62.06 30.19 23.35
N VAL A 728 -63.34 30.11 22.94
CA VAL A 728 -64.51 30.34 23.80
C VAL A 728 -65.56 29.26 23.61
N SER A 729 -66.34 28.95 24.64
CA SER A 729 -67.55 28.13 24.49
C SER A 729 -68.77 29.03 24.32
N ASP A 730 -69.26 29.17 23.09
CA ASP A 730 -70.39 30.02 22.73
C ASP A 730 -71.41 29.35 21.77
N GLY A 731 -72.24 30.17 21.12
CA GLY A 731 -73.29 29.68 20.22
C GLY A 731 -72.75 29.02 18.94
N ALA A 732 -71.53 29.33 18.53
CA ALA A 732 -70.85 28.69 17.40
C ALA A 732 -70.54 27.22 17.71
N ASP A 733 -70.11 26.91 18.93
CA ASP A 733 -69.86 25.52 19.38
C ASP A 733 -71.14 24.73 19.52
N PHE A 734 -72.22 25.39 19.99
CA PHE A 734 -73.53 24.77 20.01
C PHE A 734 -74.01 24.37 18.61
N LEU A 735 -73.69 25.16 17.59
CA LEU A 735 -73.97 24.79 16.19
C LEU A 735 -73.13 23.61 15.71
N VAL A 736 -71.90 23.43 16.22
CA VAL A 736 -71.11 22.21 15.97
C VAL A 736 -71.79 21.02 16.64
N TRP A 737 -72.15 21.13 17.92
CA TRP A 737 -72.91 20.10 18.64
C TRP A 737 -74.21 19.72 17.95
N GLN A 738 -75.01 20.69 17.50
CA GLN A 738 -76.24 20.41 16.77
C GLN A 738 -76.01 19.65 15.46
N ARG A 739 -74.90 19.94 14.77
CA ARG A 739 -74.53 19.26 13.52
C ARG A 739 -74.04 17.84 13.77
N GLN A 740 -73.41 17.59 14.91
CA GLN A 740 -72.88 16.27 15.28
C GLN A 740 -73.82 15.48 16.20
N TYR A 741 -74.95 16.03 16.66
CA TYR A 741 -75.88 15.34 17.56
C TYR A 741 -76.35 13.99 16.99
N GLY A 742 -76.13 12.93 17.75
CA GLY A 742 -76.42 11.55 17.34
C GLY A 742 -75.29 10.87 16.58
N PHE A 743 -74.15 11.55 16.34
CA PHE A 743 -72.92 10.89 15.91
C PHE A 743 -72.35 10.09 17.08
N GLY A 744 -71.66 9.01 16.74
CA GLY A 744 -71.10 8.11 17.73
C GLY A 744 -70.18 7.10 17.08
N LEU A 745 -69.26 6.57 17.87
CA LEU A 745 -68.37 5.51 17.41
C LEU A 745 -69.22 4.31 16.95
N PRO A 746 -68.84 3.63 15.85
CA PRO A 746 -69.53 2.43 15.41
C PRO A 746 -69.54 1.40 16.54
N VAL A 747 -70.72 1.02 17.03
CA VAL A 747 -70.84 -0.05 18.01
C VAL A 747 -70.28 -1.32 17.37
N ALA A 748 -69.21 -1.87 17.92
CA ALA A 748 -68.62 -3.10 17.44
C ALA A 748 -69.73 -4.16 17.35
N MET A 749 -70.07 -4.60 16.13
CA MET A 749 -70.90 -5.77 15.97
C MET A 749 -70.10 -6.92 16.54
N ALA A 750 -70.51 -7.43 17.71
CA ALA A 750 -69.88 -8.58 18.34
C ALA A 750 -69.70 -9.67 17.27
N THR A 751 -68.45 -9.91 16.85
CA THR A 751 -68.14 -11.06 16.02
C THR A 751 -68.53 -12.26 16.86
N ALA A 752 -69.51 -13.04 16.40
CA ALA A 752 -69.98 -14.22 17.11
C ALA A 752 -68.76 -15.06 17.48
N VAL A 753 -68.42 -15.10 18.77
CA VAL A 753 -67.44 -16.05 19.29
C VAL A 753 -67.97 -17.41 18.85
N PRO A 754 -67.21 -18.21 18.07
CA PRO A 754 -67.62 -19.57 17.80
C PRO A 754 -67.76 -20.25 19.16
N GLU A 755 -68.98 -20.48 19.61
CA GLU A 755 -69.21 -21.34 20.75
C GLU A 755 -68.44 -22.64 20.45
N PRO A 756 -67.59 -23.14 21.35
CA PRO A 756 -66.99 -24.45 21.14
C PRO A 756 -68.15 -25.40 20.94
N THR A 757 -68.27 -25.92 19.71
CA THR A 757 -69.44 -26.69 19.28
C THR A 757 -69.89 -27.59 20.42
N GLY A 758 -71.15 -27.46 20.87
CA GLY A 758 -71.70 -28.32 21.92
C GLY A 758 -71.51 -29.83 21.64
N VAL A 759 -71.13 -30.19 20.41
CA VAL A 759 -70.61 -31.48 19.98
C VAL A 759 -69.41 -31.97 20.80
N ALA A 760 -68.46 -31.12 21.22
CA ALA A 760 -67.30 -31.55 22.02
C ALA A 760 -67.70 -31.99 23.45
N LEU A 761 -68.65 -31.30 24.07
CA LEU A 761 -69.23 -31.72 25.37
C LEU A 761 -70.22 -32.90 25.21
N LEU A 762 -70.88 -33.03 24.06
CA LEU A 762 -71.71 -34.20 23.75
C LEU A 762 -70.85 -35.48 23.52
N VAL A 763 -69.68 -35.36 22.90
CA VAL A 763 -68.75 -36.49 22.69
C VAL A 763 -68.06 -36.92 23.98
N ILE A 764 -67.72 -35.98 24.88
CA ILE A 764 -67.16 -36.30 26.21
C ILE A 764 -68.22 -36.93 27.13
N SER A 765 -69.48 -36.45 27.09
CA SER A 765 -70.57 -37.05 27.87
C SER A 765 -71.05 -38.41 27.33
N LEU A 766 -71.03 -38.62 26.00
CA LEU A 766 -71.29 -39.94 25.39
C LEU A 766 -70.13 -40.92 25.57
N GLY A 767 -68.88 -40.44 25.63
CA GLY A 767 -67.69 -41.26 25.92
C GLY A 767 -67.61 -41.76 27.36
N MET A 768 -67.99 -40.95 28.34
CA MET A 768 -68.05 -41.37 29.75
C MET A 768 -69.22 -42.31 30.08
N GLY A 769 -70.28 -42.32 29.26
CA GLY A 769 -71.42 -43.25 29.39
C GLY A 769 -71.11 -44.69 28.97
N VAL A 770 -70.12 -44.90 28.08
CA VAL A 770 -69.76 -46.24 27.57
C VAL A 770 -68.70 -46.94 28.44
N TYR A 771 -67.96 -46.21 29.29
CA TYR A 771 -66.94 -46.81 30.19
C TYR A 771 -67.52 -47.43 31.48
N ARG A 772 -68.82 -47.27 31.79
CA ARG A 772 -69.47 -47.89 32.98
C ARG A 772 -70.28 -49.16 32.72
N ARG A 773 -70.19 -49.76 31.52
CA ARG A 773 -70.71 -51.11 31.25
C ARG A 773 -69.73 -51.92 30.40
N ARG A 774 -68.59 -52.30 30.99
CA ARG A 774 -67.87 -53.58 30.75
C ARG A 774 -66.58 -53.70 31.62
N ARG A 775 -66.75 -53.74 32.93
CA ARG A 775 -66.32 -54.81 33.86
C ARG A 775 -66.52 -54.34 35.30
#